data_AF-A0A8T5J4K4-F1
#
_entry.id   AF-A0A8T5J4K4-F1
#
_cell.length_a   1.000
_cell.length_b   1.000
_cell.length_c   1.000
_cell.angle_alpha   90.00
_cell.angle_beta   90.00
_cell.angle_gamma   90.00
#
_symmetry.space_group_name_H-M   'P 1'
#
loop_
_entity.id
_entity.type
_entity.pdbx_description
1 polymer ?
#
loop_
_entity_poly.entity_id
_entity_poly.type
_entity_poly.pdbx_seq_one_letter_code
_entity_poly.pdbx_strand_id
1 'polypeptide(L)'
;MDVWKDLSAGGSKEVRHSAHFGEVKMLQENNLASCLNSGMKENLPPATRQRIVTKTPEWRMLEKPWKSLLLIALNELQVPSDDDENSGPSPSMMRSRRSPRGRRTSRGASGPMEWLPEASDVLLDDGSPIAYRLAVLLIRKTLFADDWEETWDETVDDLRNTASTDGVHPVWSKMAESTPILAQFAAFPQSEVAEEEEDSYDLGASKIDPSNSKSLANTLSSLESNVTNATVKIALQKAKAQINGKKGLRDIAGLENLEGEASVVSALLNIHLGNDATDSLKELAKFDSELSESLTDLISLREGTAKDWNASRTLTGDDELSIARKKAAWQIMPEEASDLSSGELQEGLEIVSSTQQRETITWWKLAALVRESSSETALELLTSLSVESDADMAILMPLVKQLGEEAFAWLASQIDNLAEESLSEIITDDEISVTLRAAAARLMHDRGGSVGIDASIDLFTRGLDLTRLAQVLLVDEQRCADHPYATLLVAHLLPASSKGWDFETIRAARRNALSTVEKAEVPGAFSPASRGLILMLDGAARSDDKWVVDTLDKNGIKAFNNCKQALKDGGDGLADSKVLDTLSKSVEDANLSDVESRLFYAVIDTLRLNRASWLLQTGKSENVVTLLEGLLAGEVTAMPMMQAVRHLVLEYDIGLANLVSWFQENDPKSPWHTLARAAVHVSNDDELNAARDYRRAGDHEAFDYEHRILLHRKALIHLAHAEQWSEAVALLEKEPALKSALTRRFQLYLNVSHSASKKGKADEATRMLKNFVKRTEMVNQEDQQGNTQRVERVRHSEEELDLLRNYPNSHPRPLPRDPFAGRVKAAFNTLQRERRRNRHTHENRYAQAMLHDPTGEEIYEIALEASADKPLEGLMLLERAQNSGKFTVLDIKRLAAAEQALFATHRHNMPVKQRSYLRNLALSPLVIVDTNILMDELQHRISEKLGISAEASLDISGNGQFHRVLKHRADEGIIQIWLPKVVRGELESIAGDLDRIRGRFVDTMVSAGKLDEVLTPEVLQDIASGIIKDFSTWKPMDLHLEEESNNETIREEMENFYLEHTEV
;
A
#
# COMPACT_ATOMS: atom_id res chain seq x y z
N MET A 1 -60.50 -0.26 25.13
CA MET A 1 -61.96 -0.23 24.90
C MET A 1 -62.23 -1.21 23.77
N ASP A 2 -63.15 -2.14 24.02
CA ASP A 2 -63.97 -2.99 23.15
C ASP A 2 -63.51 -3.52 21.77
N VAL A 3 -63.98 -4.76 21.50
CA VAL A 3 -64.08 -5.57 20.24
C VAL A 3 -63.23 -6.84 20.27
N TRP A 4 -63.76 -8.08 20.14
CA TRP A 4 -65.11 -8.68 20.33
C TRP A 4 -64.89 -10.11 20.89
N LYS A 5 -65.75 -10.69 21.74
CA LYS A 5 -66.94 -11.52 21.43
C LYS A 5 -66.78 -12.53 20.26
N ASP A 6 -66.61 -13.81 20.61
CA ASP A 6 -67.69 -14.79 20.45
C ASP A 6 -67.51 -16.02 21.37
N LEU A 7 -68.62 -16.54 21.90
CA LEU A 7 -68.69 -17.70 22.79
C LEU A 7 -69.90 -18.55 22.39
N SER A 8 -69.68 -19.50 21.47
CA SER A 8 -70.73 -20.39 20.97
C SER A 8 -70.88 -21.63 21.85
N ALA A 9 -71.97 -21.69 22.62
CA ALA A 9 -72.43 -22.96 23.19
C ALA A 9 -73.00 -23.85 22.09
N GLY A 10 -72.50 -25.09 21.96
CA GLY A 10 -72.90 -26.05 20.95
C GLY A 10 -72.83 -27.47 21.47
N GLY A 11 -73.80 -27.85 22.31
CA GLY A 11 -73.86 -29.20 22.88
C GLY A 11 -74.04 -30.26 21.79
N SER A 12 -73.04 -31.14 21.64
CA SER A 12 -73.13 -32.31 20.76
C SER A 12 -73.18 -33.58 21.60
N LYS A 13 -74.22 -34.37 21.32
CA LYS A 13 -74.63 -35.61 21.99
C LYS A 13 -73.46 -36.51 22.36
N GLU A 14 -73.43 -36.97 23.61
CA GLU A 14 -72.76 -38.22 23.97
C GLU A 14 -73.44 -39.38 23.20
N VAL A 15 -72.90 -39.72 22.04
CA VAL A 15 -73.17 -41.02 21.42
C VAL A 15 -72.36 -42.04 22.22
N ARG A 16 -72.99 -42.62 23.26
CA ARG A 16 -72.44 -43.78 23.98
C ARG A 16 -72.05 -44.85 22.96
N HIS A 17 -70.75 -45.02 22.73
CA HIS A 17 -70.21 -46.16 22.00
C HIS A 17 -70.36 -47.39 22.91
N SER A 18 -71.53 -48.02 22.88
CA SER A 18 -71.81 -49.26 23.59
C SER A 18 -71.15 -50.49 22.96
N ALA A 19 -70.39 -50.32 21.88
CA ALA A 19 -69.65 -51.38 21.19
C ALA A 19 -68.35 -51.78 21.91
N HIS A 20 -67.55 -50.79 22.36
CA HIS A 20 -66.18 -51.02 22.87
C HIS A 20 -66.11 -51.89 24.14
N PHE A 21 -67.18 -51.94 24.94
CA PHE A 21 -67.25 -52.85 26.09
C PHE A 21 -67.53 -54.31 25.70
N GLY A 22 -67.95 -54.62 24.48
CA GLY A 22 -68.10 -55.99 24.00
C GLY A 22 -66.76 -56.61 23.61
N GLU A 23 -65.98 -55.87 22.81
CA GLU A 23 -64.68 -56.32 22.27
C GLU A 23 -63.68 -56.68 23.37
N VAL A 24 -63.53 -55.83 24.38
CA VAL A 24 -62.57 -56.04 25.48
C VAL A 24 -62.87 -57.32 26.28
N LYS A 25 -64.14 -57.73 26.39
CA LYS A 25 -64.54 -58.95 27.12
C LYS A 25 -64.11 -60.20 26.36
N MET A 26 -64.39 -60.27 25.07
CA MET A 26 -63.98 -61.37 24.18
C MET A 26 -62.44 -61.46 24.11
N LEU A 27 -61.76 -60.31 24.04
CA LEU A 27 -60.30 -60.26 23.96
C LEU A 27 -59.61 -60.88 25.20
N GLN A 28 -60.16 -60.73 26.41
CA GLN A 28 -59.59 -61.39 27.60
C GLN A 28 -59.76 -62.91 27.55
N GLU A 29 -60.91 -63.41 27.10
CA GLU A 29 -61.17 -64.86 26.97
C GLU A 29 -60.36 -65.51 25.84
N ASN A 30 -60.14 -64.80 24.72
CA ASN A 30 -59.26 -65.21 23.62
C ASN A 30 -57.78 -65.23 24.06
N ASN A 31 -57.30 -64.16 24.71
CA ASN A 31 -55.94 -64.13 25.26
C ASN A 31 -55.73 -65.23 26.32
N LEU A 32 -56.76 -65.52 27.15
CA LEU A 32 -56.73 -66.60 28.13
C LEU A 32 -56.62 -67.96 27.42
N ALA A 33 -57.35 -68.17 26.33
CA ALA A 33 -57.31 -69.39 25.53
C ALA A 33 -55.95 -69.59 24.84
N SER A 34 -55.37 -68.56 24.22
CA SER A 34 -54.01 -68.62 23.65
C SER A 34 -52.97 -68.97 24.72
N CYS A 35 -53.03 -68.28 25.87
CA CYS A 35 -52.17 -68.57 27.01
C CYS A 35 -52.33 -70.02 27.51
N LEU A 36 -53.56 -70.52 27.66
CA LEU A 36 -53.83 -71.87 28.14
C LEU A 36 -53.31 -72.93 27.15
N ASN A 37 -53.58 -72.79 25.85
CA ASN A 37 -53.08 -73.67 24.80
C ASN A 37 -51.53 -73.68 24.74
N SER A 38 -50.88 -72.55 25.01
CA SER A 38 -49.41 -72.47 25.03
C SER A 38 -48.79 -73.15 26.26
N GLY A 39 -49.48 -73.12 27.41
CA GLY A 39 -49.00 -73.64 28.69
C GLY A 39 -49.34 -75.11 28.97
N MET A 40 -50.54 -75.56 28.60
CA MET A 40 -51.06 -76.90 28.93
C MET A 40 -50.66 -77.95 27.89
N LYS A 41 -49.35 -78.17 27.75
CA LYS A 41 -48.79 -79.28 26.94
C LYS A 41 -48.47 -80.48 27.83
N GLU A 42 -48.65 -81.67 27.29
CA GLU A 42 -48.43 -82.94 28.00
C GLU A 42 -47.07 -83.01 28.70
N ASN A 43 -47.03 -83.64 29.87
CA ASN A 43 -45.82 -83.93 30.66
C ASN A 43 -44.96 -82.72 31.11
N LEU A 44 -45.49 -81.48 31.07
CA LEU A 44 -44.80 -80.31 31.62
C LEU A 44 -45.11 -80.06 33.11
N PRO A 45 -44.09 -79.87 33.98
CA PRO A 45 -44.31 -79.44 35.37
C PRO A 45 -44.91 -78.02 35.46
N PRO A 46 -45.76 -77.69 36.45
CA PRO A 46 -46.45 -76.40 36.56
C PRO A 46 -45.53 -75.17 36.48
N ALA A 47 -44.39 -75.19 37.18
CA ALA A 47 -43.40 -74.11 37.16
C ALA A 47 -42.75 -73.89 35.77
N THR A 48 -42.81 -74.88 34.89
CA THR A 48 -42.35 -74.80 33.50
C THR A 48 -43.44 -74.23 32.59
N ARG A 49 -44.70 -74.66 32.78
CA ARG A 49 -45.87 -74.11 32.07
C ARG A 49 -45.98 -72.60 32.30
N GLN A 50 -45.90 -72.17 33.56
CA GLN A 50 -45.88 -70.74 33.93
C GLN A 50 -44.75 -69.95 33.22
N ARG A 51 -43.55 -70.53 33.07
CA ARG A 51 -42.42 -69.87 32.38
C ARG A 51 -42.55 -69.77 30.87
N ILE A 52 -43.39 -70.60 30.26
CA ILE A 52 -43.72 -70.53 28.84
C ILE A 52 -44.74 -69.40 28.66
N VAL A 53 -45.87 -69.50 29.39
CA VAL A 53 -46.97 -68.54 29.32
C VAL A 53 -46.52 -67.12 29.66
N THR A 54 -45.73 -66.92 30.72
CA THR A 54 -45.24 -65.58 31.13
C THR A 54 -44.34 -64.87 30.10
N LYS A 55 -43.91 -65.56 29.04
CA LYS A 55 -43.16 -64.99 27.92
C LYS A 55 -44.02 -64.64 26.69
N THR A 56 -45.26 -65.12 26.64
CA THR A 56 -46.17 -64.85 25.53
C THR A 56 -46.66 -63.39 25.54
N PRO A 57 -46.93 -62.77 24.38
CA PRO A 57 -47.48 -61.43 24.29
C PRO A 57 -48.86 -61.31 24.94
N GLU A 58 -49.72 -62.32 24.74
CA GLU A 58 -51.08 -62.43 25.28
C GLU A 58 -51.08 -62.39 26.82
N TRP A 59 -50.13 -63.06 27.47
CA TRP A 59 -49.96 -62.99 28.92
C TRP A 59 -49.71 -61.56 29.40
N ARG A 60 -49.08 -60.68 28.61
CA ARG A 60 -48.91 -59.28 29.05
C ARG A 60 -50.24 -58.52 29.02
N MET A 61 -51.07 -58.78 28.00
CA MET A 61 -52.38 -58.15 27.77
C MET A 61 -53.48 -58.65 28.72
N LEU A 62 -53.36 -59.84 29.29
CA LEU A 62 -54.29 -60.31 30.33
C LEU A 62 -54.30 -59.39 31.56
N GLU A 63 -55.47 -59.11 32.12
CA GLU A 63 -55.56 -58.35 33.38
C GLU A 63 -55.11 -59.20 34.59
N LYS A 64 -54.83 -58.55 35.73
CA LYS A 64 -54.33 -59.25 36.94
C LYS A 64 -55.27 -60.35 37.45
N PRO A 65 -56.62 -60.17 37.48
CA PRO A 65 -57.53 -61.23 37.90
C PRO A 65 -57.59 -62.41 36.92
N TRP A 66 -57.43 -62.15 35.63
CA TRP A 66 -57.40 -63.18 34.61
C TRP A 66 -56.08 -63.98 34.67
N LYS A 67 -54.98 -63.30 34.99
CA LYS A 67 -53.68 -63.92 35.30
C LYS A 67 -53.75 -64.85 36.52
N SER A 68 -54.53 -64.54 37.56
CA SER A 68 -54.65 -65.42 38.73
C SER A 68 -55.48 -66.68 38.42
N LEU A 69 -56.61 -66.54 37.74
CA LEU A 69 -57.38 -67.70 37.23
C LEU A 69 -56.52 -68.62 36.36
N LEU A 70 -55.75 -68.06 35.43
CA LEU A 70 -54.83 -68.81 34.59
C LEU A 70 -53.72 -69.52 35.39
N LEU A 71 -53.18 -68.88 36.42
CA LEU A 71 -52.19 -69.51 37.30
C LEU A 71 -52.81 -70.63 38.16
N ILE A 72 -54.10 -70.57 38.47
CA ILE A 72 -54.83 -71.66 39.13
C ILE A 72 -55.00 -72.85 38.18
N ALA A 73 -55.41 -72.59 36.93
CA ALA A 73 -55.49 -73.60 35.87
C ALA A 73 -54.14 -74.30 35.62
N LEU A 74 -53.05 -73.53 35.46
CA LEU A 74 -51.70 -74.06 35.20
C LEU A 74 -51.10 -74.88 36.36
N ASN A 75 -51.67 -74.80 37.57
CA ASN A 75 -51.21 -75.50 38.77
C ASN A 75 -52.13 -76.66 39.21
N GLU A 76 -53.23 -76.93 38.49
CA GLU A 76 -54.13 -78.08 38.73
C GLU A 76 -54.62 -78.16 40.19
N LEU A 77 -55.08 -77.03 40.75
CA LEU A 77 -55.41 -76.91 42.18
C LEU A 77 -56.57 -77.83 42.60
N GLN A 78 -56.33 -78.67 43.62
CA GLN A 78 -57.30 -79.62 44.17
C GLN A 78 -58.11 -79.04 45.33
N VAL A 79 -59.25 -79.66 45.63
CA VAL A 79 -60.09 -79.36 46.80
C VAL A 79 -59.45 -79.96 48.07
N PRO A 80 -59.39 -79.23 49.20
CA PRO A 80 -58.94 -79.79 50.48
C PRO A 80 -59.82 -80.97 50.96
N SER A 81 -59.23 -81.93 51.68
CA SER A 81 -59.95 -83.04 52.30
C SER A 81 -60.04 -82.87 53.83
N ASP A 82 -61.22 -83.14 54.40
CA ASP A 82 -61.55 -82.86 55.82
C ASP A 82 -60.64 -83.52 56.88
N ASP A 83 -59.90 -84.58 56.53
CA ASP A 83 -59.00 -85.28 57.47
C ASP A 83 -57.62 -84.60 57.65
N ASP A 84 -57.36 -83.46 56.98
CA ASP A 84 -56.02 -82.88 56.81
C ASP A 84 -55.92 -81.42 57.34
N GLU A 85 -56.25 -81.19 58.62
CA GLU A 85 -56.23 -79.89 59.35
C GLU A 85 -54.86 -79.15 59.40
N ASN A 86 -53.86 -79.56 58.62
CA ASN A 86 -52.57 -78.87 58.48
C ASN A 86 -52.05 -78.73 57.02
N SER A 87 -52.87 -79.07 56.02
CA SER A 87 -52.50 -78.98 54.60
C SER A 87 -52.99 -77.67 53.95
N GLY A 88 -52.45 -76.54 54.40
CA GLY A 88 -52.60 -75.26 53.69
C GLY A 88 -52.04 -75.32 52.24
N PRO A 89 -52.48 -74.45 51.32
CA PRO A 89 -52.16 -74.56 49.89
C PRO A 89 -50.66 -74.61 49.61
N SER A 90 -50.29 -75.52 48.70
CA SER A 90 -48.92 -75.97 48.49
C SER A 90 -47.88 -74.83 48.39
N PRO A 91 -46.69 -74.91 49.03
CA PRO A 91 -45.75 -73.78 49.21
C PRO A 91 -45.20 -73.11 47.94
N SER A 92 -45.55 -73.62 46.76
CA SER A 92 -45.18 -73.11 45.43
C SER A 92 -45.95 -71.84 45.05
N MET A 93 -47.25 -71.74 45.37
CA MET A 93 -48.11 -70.60 44.98
C MET A 93 -47.84 -69.34 45.80
N MET A 94 -47.48 -69.49 47.07
CA MET A 94 -47.31 -68.40 48.04
C MET A 94 -45.91 -67.73 48.03
N ARG A 95 -44.97 -68.18 47.17
CA ARG A 95 -43.59 -67.66 47.16
C ARG A 95 -43.24 -66.86 45.90
N SER A 96 -43.44 -65.54 45.98
CA SER A 96 -42.79 -64.60 45.07
C SER A 96 -41.25 -64.73 45.17
N ARG A 97 -40.58 -65.04 44.05
CA ARG A 97 -39.12 -65.16 43.99
C ARG A 97 -38.46 -63.79 44.15
N ARG A 98 -37.84 -63.55 45.31
CA ARG A 98 -36.90 -62.44 45.51
C ARG A 98 -35.73 -62.51 44.51
N SER A 99 -35.72 -61.65 43.49
CA SER A 99 -34.51 -61.35 42.71
C SER A 99 -33.65 -60.31 43.45
N PRO A 100 -32.34 -60.51 43.61
CA PRO A 100 -31.50 -59.65 44.43
C PRO A 100 -30.80 -58.53 43.63
N ARG A 101 -31.32 -57.29 43.66
CA ARG A 101 -30.56 -56.02 43.76
C ARG A 101 -31.44 -54.77 43.58
N GLY A 102 -31.36 -53.83 44.54
CA GLY A 102 -31.59 -52.39 44.27
C GLY A 102 -32.88 -51.74 44.79
N ARG A 103 -32.77 -50.97 45.89
CA ARG A 103 -33.66 -49.85 46.31
C ARG A 103 -35.18 -50.08 46.43
N ARG A 104 -35.56 -50.72 47.55
CA ARG A 104 -36.35 -50.12 48.65
C ARG A 104 -37.35 -49.00 48.27
N THR A 105 -38.59 -49.36 47.94
CA THR A 105 -39.82 -48.65 48.35
C THR A 105 -40.90 -49.69 48.61
N SER A 106 -41.62 -49.58 49.73
CA SER A 106 -42.61 -50.59 50.13
C SER A 106 -43.94 -50.36 49.41
N ARG A 107 -44.34 -51.32 48.57
CA ARG A 107 -45.74 -51.63 48.25
C ARG A 107 -45.85 -53.14 48.13
N GLY A 108 -46.90 -53.73 48.71
CA GLY A 108 -47.09 -55.18 48.72
C GLY A 108 -47.13 -55.72 47.30
N ALA A 109 -46.16 -56.58 46.95
CA ALA A 109 -46.26 -57.41 45.76
C ALA A 109 -47.20 -58.57 46.11
N SER A 110 -48.50 -58.26 46.07
CA SER A 110 -49.57 -59.20 46.39
C SER A 110 -49.41 -60.44 45.51
N GLY A 111 -49.49 -61.63 46.13
CA GLY A 111 -49.27 -62.90 45.46
C GLY A 111 -50.33 -63.18 44.38
N PRO A 112 -50.16 -64.22 43.54
CA PRO A 112 -51.14 -64.57 42.53
C PRO A 112 -52.58 -64.72 43.06
N MET A 113 -52.75 -65.22 44.29
CA MET A 113 -54.07 -65.33 44.92
C MET A 113 -54.63 -63.98 45.42
N GLU A 114 -53.78 -63.01 45.74
CA GLU A 114 -54.18 -61.63 46.08
C GLU A 114 -54.43 -60.77 44.83
N TRP A 115 -54.49 -61.36 43.63
CA TRP A 115 -55.03 -60.72 42.41
C TRP A 115 -56.44 -61.21 42.07
N LEU A 116 -56.96 -62.24 42.75
CA LEU A 116 -58.39 -62.54 42.70
C LEU A 116 -59.15 -61.44 43.44
N PRO A 117 -60.25 -60.91 42.86
CA PRO A 117 -61.18 -60.04 43.57
C PRO A 117 -61.69 -60.67 44.87
N GLU A 118 -62.17 -59.86 45.80
CA GLU A 118 -62.95 -60.37 46.93
C GLU A 118 -64.34 -60.81 46.44
N ALA A 119 -65.03 -61.69 47.18
CA ALA A 119 -66.34 -62.16 46.75
C ALA A 119 -67.35 -61.00 46.65
N SER A 120 -67.31 -60.09 47.62
CA SER A 120 -68.01 -58.80 47.68
C SER A 120 -67.93 -57.98 46.38
N ASP A 121 -66.76 -57.93 45.74
CA ASP A 121 -66.54 -57.16 44.51
C ASP A 121 -67.24 -57.78 43.27
N VAL A 122 -67.48 -59.09 43.28
CA VAL A 122 -67.94 -59.88 42.12
C VAL A 122 -69.43 -60.24 42.19
N LEU A 123 -70.05 -60.13 43.38
CA LEU A 123 -71.50 -60.27 43.57
C LEU A 123 -72.30 -59.26 42.75
N LEU A 124 -71.80 -58.03 42.59
CA LEU A 124 -72.38 -57.02 41.72
C LEU A 124 -72.07 -57.32 40.25
N ASP A 125 -73.02 -57.04 39.36
CA ASP A 125 -72.78 -57.12 37.93
C ASP A 125 -72.05 -55.87 37.43
N ASP A 126 -70.72 -55.97 37.38
CA ASP A 126 -69.83 -55.00 36.73
C ASP A 126 -69.82 -55.15 35.19
N GLY A 127 -70.55 -56.14 34.67
CA GLY A 127 -70.57 -56.51 33.27
C GLY A 127 -69.41 -57.42 32.84
N SER A 128 -68.55 -57.89 33.75
CA SER A 128 -67.58 -58.93 33.42
C SER A 128 -68.27 -60.26 33.04
N PRO A 129 -67.61 -61.15 32.26
CA PRO A 129 -68.27 -62.36 31.76
C PRO A 129 -68.86 -63.23 32.88
N ILE A 130 -70.08 -63.74 32.68
CA ILE A 130 -70.81 -64.57 33.65
C ILE A 130 -69.93 -65.74 34.15
N ALA A 131 -69.20 -66.37 33.23
CA ALA A 131 -68.28 -67.45 33.53
C ALA A 131 -67.06 -67.02 34.36
N TYR A 132 -66.51 -65.83 34.12
CA TYR A 132 -65.45 -65.25 34.93
C TYR A 132 -65.93 -64.97 36.37
N ARG A 133 -67.09 -64.33 36.52
CA ARG A 133 -67.70 -64.04 37.82
C ARG A 133 -67.95 -65.32 38.62
N LEU A 134 -68.58 -66.30 37.97
CA LEU A 134 -68.85 -67.62 38.55
C LEU A 134 -67.55 -68.35 38.94
N ALA A 135 -66.50 -68.32 38.10
CA ALA A 135 -65.23 -68.98 38.41
C ALA A 135 -64.54 -68.38 39.64
N VAL A 136 -64.52 -67.05 39.78
CA VAL A 136 -63.95 -66.38 40.96
C VAL A 136 -64.73 -66.75 42.22
N LEU A 137 -66.06 -66.75 42.19
CA LEU A 137 -66.91 -67.09 43.35
C LEU A 137 -66.73 -68.55 43.80
N LEU A 138 -66.63 -69.52 42.88
CA LEU A 138 -66.35 -70.92 43.22
C LEU A 138 -64.99 -71.10 43.91
N ILE A 139 -63.95 -70.43 43.39
CA ILE A 139 -62.60 -70.47 43.96
C ILE A 139 -62.60 -69.83 45.36
N ARG A 140 -63.32 -68.72 45.56
CA ARG A 140 -63.49 -68.12 46.88
C ARG A 140 -64.22 -69.07 47.85
N LYS A 141 -65.37 -69.63 47.46
CA LYS A 141 -66.12 -70.58 48.31
C LYS A 141 -65.32 -71.81 48.75
N THR A 142 -64.44 -72.32 47.88
CA THR A 142 -63.68 -73.56 48.16
C THR A 142 -62.36 -73.34 48.91
N LEU A 143 -61.74 -72.15 48.80
CA LEU A 143 -60.41 -71.89 49.39
C LEU A 143 -60.42 -70.85 50.53
N PHE A 144 -61.51 -70.09 50.66
CA PHE A 144 -61.68 -69.02 51.64
C PHE A 144 -63.06 -69.17 52.32
N ALA A 145 -63.38 -70.39 52.76
CA ALA A 145 -64.67 -70.72 53.38
C ALA A 145 -64.96 -69.91 54.66
N ASP A 146 -63.92 -69.53 55.41
CA ASP A 146 -64.03 -68.68 56.60
C ASP A 146 -64.58 -67.26 56.29
N ASP A 147 -64.40 -66.78 55.05
CA ASP A 147 -64.85 -65.47 54.56
C ASP A 147 -66.18 -65.56 53.78
N TRP A 148 -66.88 -66.70 53.80
CA TRP A 148 -68.08 -66.95 52.99
C TRP A 148 -69.40 -66.78 53.76
N GLU A 149 -70.32 -65.96 53.24
CA GLU A 149 -71.69 -65.85 53.77
C GLU A 149 -72.67 -66.78 53.03
N GLU A 150 -73.53 -67.49 53.76
CA GLU A 150 -74.57 -68.38 53.17
C GLU A 150 -75.53 -67.64 52.21
N THR A 151 -75.68 -66.33 52.36
CA THR A 151 -76.52 -65.47 51.50
C THR A 151 -76.02 -65.39 50.06
N TRP A 152 -74.73 -65.64 49.81
CA TRP A 152 -74.13 -65.55 48.48
C TRP A 152 -74.46 -66.77 47.61
N ASP A 153 -74.93 -67.87 48.20
CA ASP A 153 -75.24 -69.10 47.47
C ASP A 153 -76.37 -68.91 46.46
N GLU A 154 -77.38 -68.06 46.74
CA GLU A 154 -78.42 -67.71 45.77
C GLU A 154 -77.80 -67.10 44.49
N THR A 155 -76.84 -66.18 44.63
CA THR A 155 -76.18 -65.55 43.47
C THR A 155 -75.29 -66.52 42.68
N VAL A 156 -74.67 -67.48 43.36
CA VAL A 156 -73.87 -68.54 42.71
C VAL A 156 -74.77 -69.49 41.93
N ASP A 157 -75.95 -69.82 42.46
CA ASP A 157 -76.93 -70.66 41.78
C ASP A 157 -77.62 -69.94 40.60
N ASP A 158 -77.90 -68.63 40.71
CA ASP A 158 -78.35 -67.81 39.58
C ASP A 158 -77.32 -67.71 38.45
N LEU A 159 -76.03 -67.52 38.80
CA LEU A 159 -74.92 -67.54 37.83
C LEU A 159 -74.71 -68.93 37.21
N ARG A 160 -74.94 -70.02 37.95
CA ARG A 160 -74.97 -71.39 37.40
C ARG A 160 -76.12 -71.59 36.42
N ASN A 161 -77.32 -71.11 36.75
CA ASN A 161 -78.49 -71.23 35.91
C ASN A 161 -78.30 -70.49 34.58
N THR A 162 -77.80 -69.25 34.62
CA THR A 162 -77.49 -68.46 33.40
C THR A 162 -76.37 -69.07 32.58
N ALA A 163 -75.26 -69.51 33.19
CA ALA A 163 -74.18 -70.23 32.49
C ALA A 163 -74.66 -71.55 31.82
N SER A 164 -75.68 -72.20 32.40
CA SER A 164 -76.30 -73.41 31.85
C SER A 164 -77.22 -73.13 30.65
N THR A 165 -77.90 -71.97 30.61
CA THR A 165 -78.77 -71.59 29.48
C THR A 165 -78.05 -70.89 28.33
N ASP A 166 -77.18 -69.93 28.63
CA ASP A 166 -76.55 -69.07 27.61
C ASP A 166 -75.25 -69.68 27.05
N GLY A 167 -74.71 -70.68 27.76
CA GLY A 167 -73.43 -71.29 27.45
C GLY A 167 -72.24 -70.43 27.85
N VAL A 168 -71.05 -71.00 27.64
CA VAL A 168 -69.80 -70.44 28.15
C VAL A 168 -68.69 -70.59 27.11
N HIS A 169 -67.78 -69.60 27.03
CA HIS A 169 -66.65 -69.63 26.11
C HIS A 169 -65.80 -70.92 26.26
N PRO A 170 -65.35 -71.58 25.18
CA PRO A 170 -64.67 -72.89 25.24
C PRO A 170 -63.44 -72.95 26.16
N VAL A 171 -62.82 -71.82 26.47
CA VAL A 171 -61.68 -71.72 27.42
C VAL A 171 -62.04 -72.22 28.83
N TRP A 172 -63.27 -72.01 29.30
CA TRP A 172 -63.68 -72.41 30.65
C TRP A 172 -63.88 -73.92 30.74
N SER A 173 -64.39 -74.57 29.69
CA SER A 173 -64.43 -76.03 29.59
C SER A 173 -63.02 -76.63 29.62
N LYS A 174 -62.05 -76.04 28.90
CA LYS A 174 -60.64 -76.48 28.96
C LYS A 174 -60.01 -76.25 30.33
N MET A 175 -60.38 -75.19 31.06
CA MET A 175 -59.93 -75.01 32.44
C MET A 175 -60.55 -76.06 33.37
N ALA A 176 -61.84 -76.39 33.22
CA ALA A 176 -62.53 -77.40 34.00
C ALA A 176 -61.88 -78.78 33.95
N GLU A 177 -61.40 -79.21 32.77
CA GLU A 177 -60.65 -80.46 32.57
C GLU A 177 -59.39 -80.56 33.43
N SER A 178 -58.78 -79.41 33.76
CA SER A 178 -57.49 -79.33 34.47
C SER A 178 -57.59 -78.84 35.92
N THR A 179 -58.72 -78.26 36.33
CA THR A 179 -58.92 -77.75 37.70
C THR A 179 -60.20 -78.27 38.33
N PRO A 180 -60.10 -79.22 39.28
CA PRO A 180 -61.25 -79.80 39.99
C PRO A 180 -62.23 -78.78 40.58
N ILE A 181 -61.75 -77.64 41.09
CA ILE A 181 -62.60 -76.57 41.66
C ILE A 181 -63.52 -75.94 40.59
N LEU A 182 -63.10 -75.91 39.33
CA LEU A 182 -63.87 -75.39 38.20
C LEU A 182 -64.56 -76.50 37.38
N ALA A 183 -64.56 -77.75 37.85
CA ALA A 183 -65.08 -78.89 37.09
C ALA A 183 -66.54 -78.73 36.62
N GLN A 184 -67.37 -77.96 37.34
CA GLN A 184 -68.75 -77.67 36.90
C GLN A 184 -68.84 -76.97 35.53
N PHE A 185 -67.80 -76.25 35.10
CA PHE A 185 -67.76 -75.63 33.77
C PHE A 185 -67.68 -76.63 32.61
N ALA A 186 -67.32 -77.89 32.86
CA ALA A 186 -67.40 -78.96 31.85
C ALA A 186 -68.85 -79.43 31.57
N ALA A 187 -69.82 -79.03 32.40
CA ALA A 187 -71.23 -79.39 32.23
C ALA A 187 -72.05 -78.31 31.49
N PHE A 188 -71.49 -77.10 31.30
CA PHE A 188 -72.16 -76.02 30.56
C PHE A 188 -71.90 -76.14 29.04
N PRO A 189 -72.87 -75.77 28.18
CA PRO A 189 -72.68 -75.80 26.73
C PRO A 189 -71.62 -74.77 26.28
N GLN A 190 -70.85 -75.10 25.25
CA GLN A 190 -69.81 -74.21 24.71
C GLN A 190 -70.39 -73.25 23.65
N SER A 191 -70.04 -71.96 23.72
CA SER A 191 -70.42 -70.96 22.73
C SER A 191 -69.47 -70.94 21.51
N GLU A 192 -69.97 -70.54 20.34
CA GLU A 192 -69.14 -70.32 19.14
C GLU A 192 -68.27 -69.06 19.32
N VAL A 193 -67.04 -69.09 18.77
CA VAL A 193 -66.07 -68.00 18.82
C VAL A 193 -66.15 -67.19 17.52
N ALA A 194 -66.35 -65.88 17.62
CA ALA A 194 -66.37 -64.99 16.45
C ALA A 194 -64.95 -64.61 15.99
N GLU A 195 -64.78 -64.39 14.68
CA GLU A 195 -63.52 -63.92 14.07
C GLU A 195 -63.31 -62.41 14.34
N GLU A 196 -62.05 -61.96 14.39
CA GLU A 196 -61.65 -60.58 14.72
C GLU A 196 -61.71 -59.68 13.45
N GLU A 197 -62.21 -58.45 13.56
CA GLU A 197 -62.27 -57.47 12.43
C GLU A 197 -60.90 -56.79 12.19
N GLU A 198 -60.67 -56.27 10.98
CA GLU A 198 -59.39 -55.67 10.56
C GLU A 198 -59.13 -54.27 11.16
N ASP A 199 -57.88 -54.01 11.58
CA ASP A 199 -57.42 -52.73 12.14
C ASP A 199 -57.40 -51.61 11.08
N SER A 200 -57.96 -50.42 11.38
CA SER A 200 -57.94 -49.23 10.51
C SER A 200 -57.03 -48.12 11.05
N TYR A 201 -56.27 -47.45 10.18
CA TYR A 201 -55.23 -46.49 10.54
C TYR A 201 -55.43 -45.10 9.91
N ASP A 202 -55.16 -44.03 10.67
CA ASP A 202 -55.09 -42.66 10.12
C ASP A 202 -53.73 -42.41 9.45
N LEU A 203 -53.69 -42.60 8.13
CA LEU A 203 -52.52 -42.36 7.28
C LEU A 203 -52.14 -40.87 7.22
N GLY A 204 -53.10 -39.95 7.41
CA GLY A 204 -52.86 -38.50 7.35
C GLY A 204 -51.91 -37.99 8.43
N ALA A 205 -51.94 -38.61 9.62
CA ALA A 205 -51.01 -38.33 10.71
C ALA A 205 -49.54 -38.70 10.41
N SER A 206 -49.27 -39.41 9.30
CA SER A 206 -47.97 -40.00 9.01
C SER A 206 -47.06 -39.15 8.11
N LYS A 207 -47.50 -37.95 7.71
CA LYS A 207 -46.71 -36.95 6.95
C LYS A 207 -45.66 -36.25 7.84
N ILE A 208 -44.69 -37.03 8.32
CA ILE A 208 -43.59 -36.58 9.18
C ILE A 208 -42.21 -36.80 8.57
N ASP A 209 -41.18 -36.12 9.08
CA ASP A 209 -39.79 -36.50 8.81
C ASP A 209 -39.41 -37.73 9.67
N PRO A 210 -39.12 -38.90 9.07
CA PRO A 210 -38.80 -40.09 9.85
C PRO A 210 -37.52 -39.95 10.69
N SER A 211 -36.61 -39.00 10.37
CA SER A 211 -35.42 -38.75 11.19
C SER A 211 -35.73 -38.06 12.52
N ASN A 212 -36.88 -37.37 12.63
CA ASN A 212 -37.30 -36.69 13.84
C ASN A 212 -37.89 -37.68 14.85
N SER A 213 -37.05 -38.19 15.75
CA SER A 213 -37.44 -39.17 16.78
C SER A 213 -38.66 -38.75 17.63
N LYS A 214 -38.92 -37.45 17.83
CA LYS A 214 -40.09 -37.01 18.61
C LYS A 214 -41.39 -37.18 17.82
N SER A 215 -41.41 -36.71 16.57
CA SER A 215 -42.58 -36.81 15.71
C SER A 215 -42.85 -38.27 15.34
N LEU A 216 -41.81 -39.07 15.07
CA LEU A 216 -41.93 -40.51 14.92
C LEU A 216 -42.49 -41.22 16.16
N ALA A 217 -42.05 -40.85 17.37
CA ALA A 217 -42.61 -41.42 18.60
C ALA A 217 -44.09 -41.03 18.84
N ASN A 218 -44.52 -39.87 18.33
CA ASN A 218 -45.89 -39.39 18.40
C ASN A 218 -46.79 -40.10 17.36
N THR A 219 -46.36 -40.25 16.11
CA THR A 219 -47.15 -40.95 15.08
C THR A 219 -47.28 -42.45 15.39
N LEU A 220 -46.22 -43.09 15.87
CA LEU A 220 -46.31 -44.46 16.38
C LEU A 220 -47.27 -44.56 17.59
N SER A 221 -47.56 -43.46 18.29
CA SER A 221 -48.49 -43.47 19.42
C SER A 221 -49.97 -43.32 19.02
N SER A 222 -50.28 -42.61 17.93
CA SER A 222 -51.62 -42.60 17.35
C SER A 222 -51.90 -43.94 16.66
N LEU A 223 -50.95 -44.46 15.89
CA LEU A 223 -51.09 -45.75 15.22
C LEU A 223 -51.19 -46.93 16.21
N GLU A 224 -50.60 -46.83 17.43
CA GLU A 224 -50.72 -47.84 18.49
C GLU A 224 -52.16 -48.02 19.01
N SER A 225 -53.01 -46.99 19.00
CA SER A 225 -54.34 -47.08 19.63
C SER A 225 -55.23 -48.12 18.95
N ASN A 226 -55.17 -48.19 17.63
CA ASN A 226 -56.08 -48.96 16.79
C ASN A 226 -55.62 -50.41 16.56
N VAL A 227 -54.46 -50.83 17.08
CA VAL A 227 -53.95 -52.19 16.87
C VAL A 227 -54.64 -53.20 17.79
N THR A 228 -55.33 -54.19 17.26
CA THR A 228 -55.88 -55.33 18.02
C THR A 228 -54.82 -56.41 18.28
N ASN A 229 -53.95 -56.68 17.30
CA ASN A 229 -52.96 -57.75 17.37
C ASN A 229 -51.92 -57.52 18.49
N ALA A 230 -51.94 -58.36 19.52
CA ALA A 230 -51.06 -58.26 20.69
C ALA A 230 -49.56 -58.34 20.36
N THR A 231 -49.16 -59.02 19.28
CA THR A 231 -47.76 -59.13 18.86
C THR A 231 -47.24 -57.80 18.32
N VAL A 232 -47.98 -57.19 17.40
CA VAL A 232 -47.68 -55.91 16.75
C VAL A 232 -47.73 -54.77 17.78
N LYS A 233 -48.76 -54.74 18.66
CA LYS A 233 -48.90 -53.72 19.70
C LYS A 233 -47.73 -53.70 20.69
N ILE A 234 -47.23 -54.88 21.10
CA ILE A 234 -46.07 -54.98 21.99
C ILE A 234 -44.76 -54.59 21.27
N ALA A 235 -44.63 -54.92 19.98
CA ALA A 235 -43.48 -54.48 19.18
C ALA A 235 -43.47 -52.96 19.00
N LEU A 236 -44.63 -52.33 18.73
CA LEU A 236 -44.80 -50.87 18.70
C LEU A 236 -44.43 -50.20 20.03
N GLN A 237 -44.94 -50.71 21.15
CA GLN A 237 -44.57 -50.22 22.49
C GLN A 237 -43.06 -50.31 22.77
N LYS A 238 -42.42 -51.40 22.33
CA LYS A 238 -40.97 -51.60 22.44
C LYS A 238 -40.21 -50.59 21.55
N ALA A 239 -40.64 -50.37 20.31
CA ALA A 239 -40.04 -49.39 19.40
C ALA A 239 -40.15 -47.96 19.97
N LYS A 240 -41.36 -47.53 20.35
CA LYS A 240 -41.65 -46.25 21.01
C LYS A 240 -40.81 -46.02 22.29
N ALA A 241 -40.63 -47.06 23.10
CA ALA A 241 -39.78 -46.99 24.29
C ALA A 241 -38.27 -46.92 23.97
N GLN A 242 -37.82 -47.48 22.84
CA GLN A 242 -36.44 -47.34 22.36
C GLN A 242 -36.18 -45.95 21.77
N ILE A 243 -37.10 -45.42 20.96
CA ILE A 243 -37.01 -44.09 20.33
C ILE A 243 -36.97 -42.98 21.40
N ASN A 244 -37.83 -43.07 22.43
CA ASN A 244 -37.78 -42.16 23.58
C ASN A 244 -36.60 -42.42 24.55
N GLY A 245 -35.80 -43.46 24.30
CA GLY A 245 -34.69 -43.89 25.15
C GLY A 245 -33.32 -43.39 24.65
N LYS A 246 -32.38 -43.16 25.58
CA LYS A 246 -31.01 -42.69 25.29
C LYS A 246 -30.15 -43.61 24.38
N LYS A 247 -30.67 -44.74 23.90
CA LYS A 247 -29.92 -45.73 23.10
C LYS A 247 -30.35 -45.79 21.63
N GLY A 248 -31.39 -45.05 21.25
CA GLY A 248 -32.02 -45.12 19.93
C GLY A 248 -32.80 -46.41 19.69
N LEU A 249 -33.60 -46.41 18.62
CA LEU A 249 -34.16 -47.63 18.02
C LEU A 249 -33.04 -48.51 17.48
N ARG A 250 -33.14 -49.83 17.66
CA ARG A 250 -32.12 -50.79 17.20
C ARG A 250 -32.67 -52.09 16.60
N ASP A 251 -33.95 -52.35 16.83
CA ASP A 251 -34.56 -53.66 16.62
C ASP A 251 -36.07 -53.45 16.44
N ILE A 252 -36.55 -53.82 15.25
CA ILE A 252 -37.93 -53.70 14.78
C ILE A 252 -38.57 -55.07 14.53
N ALA A 253 -38.01 -56.15 15.10
CA ALA A 253 -38.51 -57.51 14.91
C ALA A 253 -40.00 -57.62 15.23
N GLY A 254 -40.79 -58.01 14.23
CA GLY A 254 -42.27 -58.04 14.27
C GLY A 254 -42.98 -56.83 13.66
N LEU A 255 -42.24 -55.82 13.19
CA LEU A 255 -42.75 -54.63 12.47
C LEU A 255 -42.08 -54.42 11.09
N GLU A 256 -41.26 -55.37 10.64
CA GLU A 256 -40.42 -55.25 9.44
C GLU A 256 -41.25 -55.30 8.15
N ASN A 257 -42.23 -56.22 8.10
CA ASN A 257 -43.06 -56.51 6.92
C ASN A 257 -44.54 -56.51 7.34
N LEU A 258 -45.08 -55.34 7.73
CA LEU A 258 -46.51 -55.20 7.98
C LEU A 258 -47.24 -55.00 6.66
N GLU A 259 -48.31 -55.76 6.46
CA GLU A 259 -49.20 -55.66 5.29
C GLU A 259 -50.38 -54.70 5.58
N GLY A 260 -51.10 -54.28 4.55
CA GLY A 260 -52.22 -53.34 4.70
C GLY A 260 -51.78 -51.90 5.02
N GLU A 261 -52.70 -51.13 5.61
CA GLU A 261 -52.44 -49.75 6.09
C GLU A 261 -51.32 -49.70 7.14
N ALA A 262 -51.08 -50.79 7.87
CA ALA A 262 -50.00 -50.92 8.84
C ALA A 262 -48.58 -50.82 8.22
N SER A 263 -48.44 -51.00 6.91
CA SER A 263 -47.17 -50.88 6.16
C SER A 263 -46.48 -49.53 6.33
N VAL A 264 -47.22 -48.45 6.65
CA VAL A 264 -46.65 -47.14 7.04
C VAL A 264 -45.64 -47.28 8.18
N VAL A 265 -45.96 -48.09 9.18
CA VAL A 265 -45.08 -48.31 10.35
C VAL A 265 -43.76 -48.92 9.89
N SER A 266 -43.80 -49.92 9.02
CA SER A 266 -42.61 -50.55 8.43
C SER A 266 -41.80 -49.55 7.58
N ALA A 267 -42.47 -48.72 6.76
CA ALA A 267 -41.81 -47.69 5.95
C ALA A 267 -41.10 -46.64 6.82
N LEU A 268 -41.81 -46.00 7.76
CA LEU A 268 -41.25 -44.97 8.64
C LEU A 268 -40.09 -45.50 9.49
N LEU A 269 -40.19 -46.72 10.03
CA LEU A 269 -39.14 -47.32 10.84
C LEU A 269 -37.90 -47.72 10.02
N ASN A 270 -38.07 -48.25 8.81
CA ASN A 270 -36.94 -48.56 7.94
C ASN A 270 -36.20 -47.28 7.51
N ILE A 271 -36.92 -46.22 7.14
CA ILE A 271 -36.32 -44.93 6.79
C ILE A 271 -35.60 -44.30 8.01
N HIS A 272 -36.16 -44.42 9.22
CA HIS A 272 -35.50 -43.94 10.44
C HIS A 272 -34.17 -44.66 10.73
N LEU A 273 -34.09 -45.96 10.42
CA LEU A 273 -32.91 -46.79 10.66
C LEU A 273 -31.87 -46.74 9.52
N GLY A 274 -32.22 -46.18 8.35
CA GLY A 274 -31.39 -46.27 7.14
C GLY A 274 -31.39 -47.68 6.53
N ASN A 275 -32.45 -48.46 6.76
CA ASN A 275 -32.66 -49.75 6.12
C ASN A 275 -33.32 -49.57 4.74
N ASP A 276 -33.22 -50.59 3.89
CA ASP A 276 -34.00 -50.66 2.65
C ASP A 276 -35.50 -50.66 2.96
N ALA A 277 -36.20 -49.62 2.50
CA ALA A 277 -37.64 -49.44 2.65
C ALA A 277 -38.42 -49.74 1.35
N THR A 278 -37.78 -50.25 0.30
CA THR A 278 -38.42 -50.39 -1.02
C THR A 278 -39.63 -51.32 -1.00
N ASP A 279 -39.58 -52.42 -0.25
CA ASP A 279 -40.71 -53.36 -0.17
C ASP A 279 -41.84 -52.83 0.72
N SER A 280 -41.55 -52.17 1.86
CA SER A 280 -42.59 -51.54 2.68
C SER A 280 -43.23 -50.32 2.00
N LEU A 281 -42.49 -49.56 1.18
CA LEU A 281 -43.03 -48.48 0.36
C LEU A 281 -43.90 -48.99 -0.81
N LYS A 282 -43.58 -50.16 -1.41
CA LYS A 282 -44.44 -50.81 -2.42
C LYS A 282 -45.76 -51.27 -1.83
N GLU A 283 -45.74 -51.83 -0.62
CA GLU A 283 -46.97 -52.21 0.09
C GLU A 283 -47.79 -50.97 0.45
N LEU A 284 -47.16 -49.92 0.99
CA LEU A 284 -47.82 -48.64 1.29
C LEU A 284 -48.47 -48.01 0.04
N ALA A 285 -47.80 -48.06 -1.12
CA ALA A 285 -48.30 -47.48 -2.36
C ALA A 285 -49.64 -48.09 -2.85
N LYS A 286 -50.05 -49.27 -2.35
CA LYS A 286 -51.36 -49.87 -2.63
C LYS A 286 -52.51 -49.17 -1.90
N PHE A 287 -52.21 -48.45 -0.81
CA PHE A 287 -53.19 -47.80 0.08
C PHE A 287 -53.07 -46.27 0.06
N ASP A 288 -51.84 -45.73 0.08
CA ASP A 288 -51.55 -44.31 -0.10
C ASP A 288 -50.33 -44.12 -1.01
N SER A 289 -50.59 -43.88 -2.30
CA SER A 289 -49.55 -43.62 -3.30
C SER A 289 -48.85 -42.27 -3.09
N GLU A 290 -49.57 -41.24 -2.62
CA GLU A 290 -48.99 -39.90 -2.42
C GLU A 290 -47.99 -39.89 -1.26
N LEU A 291 -48.31 -40.56 -0.15
CA LEU A 291 -47.41 -40.73 0.99
C LEU A 291 -46.20 -41.59 0.62
N SER A 292 -46.39 -42.67 -0.14
CA SER A 292 -45.28 -43.50 -0.61
C SER A 292 -44.34 -42.74 -1.56
N GLU A 293 -44.88 -42.01 -2.53
CA GLU A 293 -44.08 -41.19 -3.46
C GLU A 293 -43.32 -40.07 -2.75
N SER A 294 -43.96 -39.37 -1.80
CA SER A 294 -43.32 -38.28 -1.06
C SER A 294 -42.22 -38.75 -0.09
N LEU A 295 -42.39 -39.92 0.56
CA LEU A 295 -41.32 -40.56 1.33
C LEU A 295 -40.19 -41.06 0.41
N THR A 296 -40.52 -41.61 -0.76
CA THR A 296 -39.52 -42.06 -1.75
C THR A 296 -38.68 -40.89 -2.27
N ASP A 297 -39.30 -39.75 -2.57
CA ASP A 297 -38.59 -38.54 -3.01
C ASP A 297 -37.65 -38.00 -1.92
N LEU A 298 -38.10 -37.97 -0.66
CA LEU A 298 -37.27 -37.58 0.48
C LEU A 298 -36.03 -38.49 0.63
N ILE A 299 -36.15 -39.80 0.38
CA ILE A 299 -35.00 -40.71 0.38
C ILE A 299 -34.03 -40.34 -0.75
N SER A 300 -34.51 -40.23 -2.00
CA SER A 300 -33.64 -39.90 -3.13
C SER A 300 -32.94 -38.56 -2.96
N LEU A 301 -33.62 -37.55 -2.41
CA LEU A 301 -33.01 -36.24 -2.11
C LEU A 301 -31.91 -36.36 -1.04
N ARG A 302 -32.11 -37.18 0.01
CA ARG A 302 -31.08 -37.43 1.04
C ARG A 302 -29.88 -38.22 0.53
N GLU A 303 -30.07 -39.04 -0.50
CA GLU A 303 -29.01 -39.75 -1.21
C GLU A 303 -28.31 -38.88 -2.28
N GLY A 304 -28.73 -37.63 -2.46
CA GLY A 304 -28.13 -36.67 -3.39
C GLY A 304 -28.71 -36.68 -4.81
N THR A 305 -29.87 -37.31 -5.01
CA THR A 305 -30.53 -37.44 -6.33
C THR A 305 -31.91 -36.78 -6.34
N ALA A 306 -32.07 -35.70 -7.09
CA ALA A 306 -33.37 -35.07 -7.33
C ALA A 306 -33.95 -35.56 -8.66
N LYS A 307 -35.19 -36.09 -8.66
CA LYS A 307 -35.91 -36.43 -9.90
C LYS A 307 -36.53 -35.21 -10.57
N ASP A 308 -37.09 -34.31 -9.76
CA ASP A 308 -37.57 -32.99 -10.15
C ASP A 308 -37.22 -32.01 -9.02
N TRP A 309 -36.08 -31.33 -9.19
CA TRP A 309 -35.57 -30.39 -8.18
C TRP A 309 -36.48 -29.16 -8.03
N ASN A 310 -37.09 -28.69 -9.12
CA ASN A 310 -37.99 -27.53 -9.09
C ASN A 310 -39.30 -27.84 -8.34
N ALA A 311 -39.90 -29.00 -8.56
CA ALA A 311 -41.08 -29.43 -7.80
C ALA A 311 -40.78 -29.56 -6.30
N SER A 312 -39.64 -30.13 -5.92
CA SER A 312 -39.30 -30.33 -4.51
C SER A 312 -38.80 -29.06 -3.78
N ARG A 313 -38.23 -28.07 -4.50
CA ARG A 313 -37.88 -26.76 -3.88
C ARG A 313 -39.09 -25.83 -3.71
N THR A 314 -40.16 -25.99 -4.48
CA THR A 314 -41.34 -25.08 -4.48
C THR A 314 -42.51 -25.58 -3.64
N LEU A 315 -42.32 -26.63 -2.84
CA LEU A 315 -43.37 -27.19 -1.96
C LEU A 315 -43.88 -26.14 -0.96
N THR A 316 -45.21 -25.99 -0.89
CA THR A 316 -45.94 -25.07 0.00
C THR A 316 -46.64 -25.78 1.17
N GLY A 317 -46.31 -27.04 1.44
CA GLY A 317 -46.87 -27.79 2.56
C GLY A 317 -46.21 -27.41 3.89
N ASP A 318 -47.01 -27.05 4.89
CA ASP A 318 -46.57 -26.77 6.27
C ASP A 318 -46.31 -28.06 7.08
N ASP A 319 -46.52 -29.24 6.51
CA ASP A 319 -46.24 -30.52 7.15
C ASP A 319 -44.73 -30.82 7.23
N GLU A 320 -44.33 -31.58 8.26
CA GLU A 320 -42.91 -31.85 8.52
C GLU A 320 -42.21 -32.56 7.34
N LEU A 321 -42.94 -33.39 6.60
CA LEU A 321 -42.42 -34.11 5.44
C LEU A 321 -42.13 -33.15 4.26
N SER A 322 -43.06 -32.25 3.93
CA SER A 322 -42.85 -31.19 2.92
C SER A 322 -41.68 -30.27 3.28
N ILE A 323 -41.56 -29.85 4.55
CA ILE A 323 -40.45 -29.01 5.03
C ILE A 323 -39.11 -29.77 4.92
N ALA A 324 -39.09 -31.06 5.23
CA ALA A 324 -37.88 -31.89 5.11
C ALA A 324 -37.45 -32.08 3.64
N ARG A 325 -38.41 -32.25 2.71
CA ARG A 325 -38.14 -32.31 1.26
C ARG A 325 -37.61 -30.98 0.73
N LYS A 326 -38.23 -29.84 1.07
CA LYS A 326 -37.75 -28.50 0.68
C LYS A 326 -36.31 -28.26 1.15
N LYS A 327 -35.99 -28.65 2.40
CA LYS A 327 -34.62 -28.59 2.94
C LYS A 327 -33.62 -29.49 2.21
N ALA A 328 -33.99 -30.73 1.91
CA ALA A 328 -33.10 -31.66 1.21
C ALA A 328 -32.86 -31.23 -0.25
N ALA A 329 -33.87 -30.69 -0.94
CA ALA A 329 -33.72 -30.14 -2.29
C ALA A 329 -32.72 -28.96 -2.34
N TRP A 330 -32.79 -28.04 -1.38
CA TRP A 330 -31.83 -26.93 -1.26
C TRP A 330 -30.42 -27.36 -0.83
N GLN A 331 -30.21 -28.59 -0.35
CA GLN A 331 -28.87 -29.11 -0.04
C GLN A 331 -28.11 -29.65 -1.27
N ILE A 332 -28.81 -30.00 -2.36
CA ILE A 332 -28.20 -30.58 -3.58
C ILE A 332 -27.61 -29.50 -4.49
N MET A 333 -28.27 -28.34 -4.62
CA MET A 333 -27.86 -27.17 -5.42
C MET A 333 -27.28 -27.53 -6.83
N PRO A 334 -28.11 -28.05 -7.76
CA PRO A 334 -27.68 -28.29 -9.15
C PRO A 334 -27.33 -26.98 -9.87
N GLU A 335 -26.61 -27.04 -11.00
CA GLU A 335 -26.23 -25.86 -11.80
C GLU A 335 -27.45 -25.00 -12.21
N GLU A 336 -28.61 -25.63 -12.43
CA GLU A 336 -29.92 -25.02 -12.68
C GLU A 336 -30.35 -24.02 -11.59
N ALA A 337 -29.79 -24.10 -10.38
CA ALA A 337 -30.05 -23.17 -9.29
C ALA A 337 -29.45 -21.77 -9.51
N SER A 338 -28.41 -21.65 -10.34
CA SER A 338 -27.76 -20.36 -10.64
C SER A 338 -28.64 -19.43 -11.49
N ASP A 339 -29.59 -19.99 -12.25
CA ASP A 339 -30.50 -19.24 -13.13
C ASP A 339 -31.70 -18.62 -12.40
N LEU A 340 -31.96 -18.97 -11.13
CA LEU A 340 -33.10 -18.50 -10.35
C LEU A 340 -33.19 -16.98 -10.14
N SER A 341 -34.38 -16.48 -9.80
CA SER A 341 -34.60 -15.08 -9.45
C SER A 341 -34.09 -14.69 -8.05
N SER A 342 -33.87 -13.40 -7.81
CA SER A 342 -33.32 -12.90 -6.55
C SER A 342 -34.23 -13.21 -5.34
N GLY A 343 -35.55 -13.27 -5.53
CA GLY A 343 -36.53 -13.67 -4.52
C GLY A 343 -36.49 -15.17 -4.18
N GLU A 344 -36.36 -16.05 -5.18
CA GLU A 344 -36.26 -17.50 -4.95
C GLU A 344 -34.94 -17.88 -4.26
N LEU A 345 -33.86 -17.18 -4.58
CA LEU A 345 -32.55 -17.36 -3.92
C LEU A 345 -32.57 -16.82 -2.48
N GLN A 346 -33.36 -15.79 -2.18
CA GLN A 346 -33.61 -15.32 -0.81
C GLN A 346 -34.34 -16.39 0.02
N GLU A 347 -35.35 -17.09 -0.52
CA GLU A 347 -35.95 -18.25 0.17
C GLU A 347 -34.93 -19.35 0.45
N GLY A 348 -34.02 -19.61 -0.51
CA GLY A 348 -32.91 -20.55 -0.33
C GLY A 348 -31.99 -20.20 0.85
N LEU A 349 -31.61 -18.91 0.98
CA LEU A 349 -30.75 -18.42 2.07
C LEU A 349 -31.36 -18.61 3.46
N GLU A 350 -32.69 -18.50 3.59
CA GLU A 350 -33.42 -18.70 4.86
C GLU A 350 -33.50 -20.17 5.27
N ILE A 351 -33.43 -21.09 4.31
CA ILE A 351 -33.56 -22.54 4.51
C ILE A 351 -32.20 -23.20 4.75
N VAL A 352 -31.17 -22.76 4.03
CA VAL A 352 -29.82 -23.33 4.07
C VAL A 352 -29.08 -22.92 5.35
N SER A 353 -28.38 -23.88 5.97
CA SER A 353 -27.65 -23.70 7.23
C SER A 353 -26.11 -23.76 7.11
N SER A 354 -25.57 -24.24 5.99
CA SER A 354 -24.12 -24.29 5.75
C SER A 354 -23.59 -22.93 5.32
N THR A 355 -22.38 -22.54 5.76
CA THR A 355 -21.74 -21.26 5.39
C THR A 355 -21.42 -21.22 3.90
N GLN A 356 -20.70 -22.23 3.40
CA GLN A 356 -20.28 -22.34 2.00
C GLN A 356 -21.47 -22.31 1.02
N GLN A 357 -22.58 -22.97 1.38
CA GLN A 357 -23.79 -22.96 0.56
C GLN A 357 -24.48 -21.60 0.57
N ARG A 358 -24.47 -20.87 1.71
CA ARG A 358 -24.97 -19.48 1.76
C ARG A 358 -24.13 -18.55 0.91
N GLU A 359 -22.80 -18.65 0.97
CA GLU A 359 -21.88 -17.88 0.13
C GLU A 359 -22.18 -18.09 -1.37
N THR A 360 -22.32 -19.37 -1.78
CA THR A 360 -22.69 -19.71 -3.17
C THR A 360 -24.02 -19.07 -3.60
N ILE A 361 -25.06 -19.19 -2.76
CA ILE A 361 -26.38 -18.61 -3.04
C ILE A 361 -26.33 -17.06 -2.99
N THR A 362 -25.50 -16.43 -2.16
CA THR A 362 -25.34 -14.96 -2.18
C THR A 362 -24.69 -14.47 -3.47
N TRP A 363 -23.71 -15.20 -4.03
CA TRP A 363 -23.12 -14.86 -5.32
C TRP A 363 -24.11 -15.05 -6.48
N TRP A 364 -24.88 -16.14 -6.50
CA TRP A 364 -25.97 -16.33 -7.46
C TRP A 364 -27.06 -15.26 -7.32
N LYS A 365 -27.41 -14.86 -6.08
CA LYS A 365 -28.38 -13.78 -5.83
C LYS A 365 -27.87 -12.45 -6.36
N LEU A 366 -26.58 -12.15 -6.22
CA LEU A 366 -25.96 -10.97 -6.81
C LEU A 366 -26.05 -11.00 -8.34
N ALA A 367 -25.71 -12.12 -8.96
CA ALA A 367 -25.88 -12.31 -10.41
C ALA A 367 -27.34 -12.20 -10.88
N ALA A 368 -28.30 -12.70 -10.10
CA ALA A 368 -29.73 -12.56 -10.36
C ALA A 368 -30.19 -11.09 -10.26
N LEU A 369 -29.81 -10.36 -9.21
CA LEU A 369 -30.14 -8.93 -9.05
C LEU A 369 -29.60 -8.07 -10.21
N VAL A 370 -28.42 -8.41 -10.72
CA VAL A 370 -27.83 -7.74 -11.90
C VAL A 370 -28.62 -8.09 -13.17
N ARG A 371 -28.96 -9.37 -13.42
CA ARG A 371 -29.86 -9.76 -14.53
C ARG A 371 -31.23 -9.08 -14.44
N GLU A 372 -31.76 -8.90 -13.22
CA GLU A 372 -33.03 -8.22 -12.91
C GLU A 372 -32.94 -6.68 -12.96
N SER A 373 -31.80 -6.10 -13.36
CA SER A 373 -31.57 -4.65 -13.46
C SER A 373 -31.74 -3.87 -12.13
N SER A 374 -31.61 -4.54 -10.98
CA SER A 374 -31.78 -3.95 -9.65
C SER A 374 -30.45 -3.51 -9.03
N SER A 375 -29.77 -2.59 -9.72
CA SER A 375 -28.37 -2.21 -9.46
C SER A 375 -28.09 -1.69 -8.05
N GLU A 376 -28.96 -0.85 -7.47
CA GLU A 376 -28.79 -0.31 -6.12
C GLU A 376 -28.73 -1.44 -5.07
N THR A 377 -29.69 -2.37 -5.11
CA THR A 377 -29.72 -3.52 -4.20
C THR A 377 -28.58 -4.52 -4.44
N ALA A 378 -28.05 -4.59 -5.66
CA ALA A 378 -26.88 -5.40 -5.97
C ALA A 378 -25.59 -4.77 -5.40
N LEU A 379 -25.46 -3.44 -5.44
CA LEU A 379 -24.34 -2.69 -4.82
C LEU A 379 -24.38 -2.77 -3.29
N GLU A 380 -25.54 -2.65 -2.66
CA GLU A 380 -25.70 -2.86 -1.21
C GLU A 380 -25.30 -4.28 -0.80
N LEU A 381 -25.66 -5.29 -1.60
CA LEU A 381 -25.26 -6.67 -1.35
C LEU A 381 -23.76 -6.86 -1.55
N LEU A 382 -23.19 -6.36 -2.66
CA LEU A 382 -21.75 -6.43 -2.96
C LEU A 382 -20.90 -5.81 -1.84
N THR A 383 -21.25 -4.60 -1.41
CA THR A 383 -20.51 -3.87 -0.35
C THR A 383 -20.60 -4.52 1.03
N SER A 384 -21.58 -5.42 1.25
CA SER A 384 -21.67 -6.24 2.46
C SER A 384 -20.79 -7.50 2.45
N LEU A 385 -20.22 -7.86 1.28
CA LEU A 385 -19.36 -9.04 1.10
C LEU A 385 -17.87 -8.68 1.17
N SER A 386 -17.06 -9.69 1.52
CA SER A 386 -15.60 -9.67 1.48
C SER A 386 -15.10 -10.69 0.45
N VAL A 387 -13.99 -10.37 -0.24
CA VAL A 387 -13.39 -11.25 -1.26
C VAL A 387 -12.32 -12.15 -0.61
N GLU A 388 -12.43 -13.46 -0.84
CA GLU A 388 -11.41 -14.44 -0.45
C GLU A 388 -10.20 -14.42 -1.42
N SER A 389 -9.05 -14.95 -0.99
CA SER A 389 -7.81 -14.85 -1.76
C SER A 389 -7.83 -15.56 -3.11
N ASP A 390 -8.62 -16.62 -3.20
CA ASP A 390 -8.80 -17.55 -4.32
C ASP A 390 -10.17 -17.36 -5.00
N ALA A 391 -10.77 -16.15 -4.88
CA ALA A 391 -12.02 -15.81 -5.52
C ALA A 391 -11.95 -15.96 -7.06
N ASP A 392 -12.96 -16.61 -7.63
CA ASP A 392 -13.07 -16.83 -9.07
C ASP A 392 -13.41 -15.50 -9.79
N MET A 393 -12.37 -14.92 -10.37
CA MET A 393 -12.43 -13.65 -11.09
C MET A 393 -13.26 -13.74 -12.38
N ALA A 394 -13.42 -14.93 -12.97
CA ALA A 394 -14.29 -15.14 -14.13
C ALA A 394 -15.77 -14.97 -13.76
N ILE A 395 -16.15 -15.20 -12.50
CA ILE A 395 -17.49 -14.95 -11.97
C ILE A 395 -17.60 -13.51 -11.45
N LEU A 396 -16.59 -13.04 -10.71
CA LEU A 396 -16.63 -11.73 -10.05
C LEU A 396 -16.56 -10.56 -11.05
N MET A 397 -15.67 -10.61 -12.03
CA MET A 397 -15.40 -9.44 -12.88
C MET A 397 -16.55 -9.02 -13.80
N PRO A 398 -17.30 -9.94 -14.45
CA PRO A 398 -18.48 -9.55 -15.22
C PRO A 398 -19.53 -8.79 -14.38
N LEU A 399 -19.70 -9.17 -13.11
CA LEU A 399 -20.63 -8.54 -12.18
C LEU A 399 -20.15 -7.14 -11.78
N VAL A 400 -18.89 -7.02 -11.39
CA VAL A 400 -18.26 -5.73 -11.04
C VAL A 400 -18.30 -4.75 -12.23
N LYS A 401 -18.01 -5.22 -13.46
CA LYS A 401 -18.10 -4.41 -14.69
C LYS A 401 -19.51 -3.89 -14.96
N GLN A 402 -20.54 -4.71 -14.73
CA GLN A 402 -21.94 -4.31 -14.93
C GLN A 402 -22.46 -3.35 -13.84
N LEU A 403 -21.83 -3.35 -12.66
CA LEU A 403 -22.16 -2.46 -11.53
C LEU A 403 -21.39 -1.13 -11.55
N GLY A 404 -20.22 -1.07 -12.21
CA GLY A 404 -19.50 0.17 -12.51
C GLY A 404 -18.60 0.70 -11.38
N GLU A 405 -18.39 2.03 -11.35
CA GLU A 405 -17.38 2.69 -10.49
C GLU A 405 -17.48 2.37 -9.00
N GLU A 406 -18.70 2.26 -8.43
CA GLU A 406 -18.85 1.92 -7.01
C GLU A 406 -18.39 0.48 -6.70
N ALA A 407 -18.59 -0.45 -7.64
CA ALA A 407 -18.08 -1.81 -7.53
C ALA A 407 -16.56 -1.88 -7.76
N PHE A 408 -16.00 -1.05 -8.66
CA PHE A 408 -14.54 -0.90 -8.78
C PHE A 408 -13.92 -0.34 -7.48
N ALA A 409 -14.56 0.64 -6.83
CA ALA A 409 -14.11 1.20 -5.56
C ALA A 409 -14.17 0.18 -4.42
N TRP A 410 -15.22 -0.65 -4.36
CA TRP A 410 -15.28 -1.77 -3.42
C TRP A 410 -14.17 -2.80 -3.69
N LEU A 411 -13.95 -3.21 -4.94
CA LEU A 411 -12.90 -4.19 -5.26
C LEU A 411 -11.50 -3.63 -4.95
N ALA A 412 -11.27 -2.32 -5.16
CA ALA A 412 -10.05 -1.65 -4.76
C ALA A 412 -9.78 -1.73 -3.24
N SER A 413 -10.83 -1.72 -2.41
CA SER A 413 -10.71 -1.91 -0.96
C SER A 413 -10.35 -3.34 -0.54
N GLN A 414 -10.53 -4.31 -1.43
CA GLN A 414 -10.28 -5.75 -1.19
C GLN A 414 -9.00 -6.24 -1.87
N ILE A 415 -8.30 -5.39 -2.65
CA ILE A 415 -7.11 -5.76 -3.45
C ILE A 415 -6.03 -6.46 -2.61
N ASP A 416 -5.83 -6.06 -1.35
CA ASP A 416 -4.81 -6.64 -0.47
C ASP A 416 -5.05 -8.13 -0.17
N ASN A 417 -6.29 -8.62 -0.27
CA ASN A 417 -6.63 -10.03 -0.02
C ASN A 417 -6.36 -10.94 -1.24
N LEU A 418 -6.30 -10.39 -2.46
CA LEU A 418 -6.25 -11.15 -3.71
C LEU A 418 -4.92 -11.88 -3.93
N ALA A 419 -4.99 -13.03 -4.61
CA ALA A 419 -3.82 -13.75 -5.13
C ALA A 419 -3.19 -13.06 -6.35
N GLU A 420 -1.96 -13.44 -6.69
CA GLU A 420 -1.21 -12.87 -7.82
C GLU A 420 -1.88 -13.13 -9.18
N GLU A 421 -2.51 -14.30 -9.35
CA GLU A 421 -3.25 -14.64 -10.57
C GLU A 421 -4.44 -13.67 -10.77
N SER A 422 -5.27 -13.49 -9.73
CA SER A 422 -6.40 -12.55 -9.73
C SER A 422 -5.97 -11.10 -9.98
N LEU A 423 -4.83 -10.68 -9.41
CA LEU A 423 -4.25 -9.35 -9.68
C LEU A 423 -3.78 -9.22 -11.13
N SER A 424 -3.29 -10.29 -11.76
CA SER A 424 -2.82 -10.27 -13.16
C SER A 424 -3.98 -10.09 -14.16
N GLU A 425 -5.13 -10.71 -13.87
CA GLU A 425 -6.35 -10.54 -14.65
C GLU A 425 -6.87 -9.10 -14.56
N ILE A 426 -6.92 -8.51 -13.35
CA ILE A 426 -7.28 -7.09 -13.18
C ILE A 426 -6.34 -6.18 -13.99
N ILE A 427 -5.03 -6.40 -13.93
CA ILE A 427 -4.05 -5.55 -14.61
C ILE A 427 -4.21 -5.59 -16.14
N THR A 428 -4.56 -6.75 -16.71
CA THR A 428 -4.63 -6.95 -18.17
C THR A 428 -5.96 -6.54 -18.80
N ASP A 429 -7.02 -6.37 -18.01
CA ASP A 429 -8.38 -6.08 -18.49
C ASP A 429 -8.63 -4.58 -18.76
N ASP A 430 -8.70 -4.21 -20.04
CA ASP A 430 -8.89 -2.81 -20.47
C ASP A 430 -10.29 -2.22 -20.20
N GLU A 431 -11.28 -3.03 -19.81
CA GLU A 431 -12.62 -2.54 -19.45
C GLU A 431 -12.71 -2.09 -17.97
N ILE A 432 -11.69 -2.37 -17.17
CA ILE A 432 -11.61 -1.97 -15.75
C ILE A 432 -11.03 -0.55 -15.62
N SER A 433 -11.51 0.22 -14.64
CA SER A 433 -10.99 1.56 -14.36
C SER A 433 -9.47 1.57 -14.11
N VAL A 434 -8.77 2.54 -14.70
CA VAL A 434 -7.30 2.68 -14.62
C VAL A 434 -6.82 2.79 -13.16
N THR A 435 -7.63 3.36 -12.28
CA THR A 435 -7.36 3.48 -10.84
C THR A 435 -7.25 2.11 -10.16
N LEU A 436 -8.18 1.21 -10.43
CA LEU A 436 -8.18 -0.16 -9.89
C LEU A 436 -7.03 -1.00 -10.48
N ARG A 437 -6.78 -0.88 -11.78
CA ARG A 437 -5.66 -1.55 -12.47
C ARG A 437 -4.30 -1.09 -11.93
N ALA A 438 -4.12 0.21 -11.73
CA ALA A 438 -2.90 0.77 -11.15
C ALA A 438 -2.69 0.35 -9.69
N ALA A 439 -3.77 0.24 -8.89
CA ALA A 439 -3.69 -0.30 -7.53
C ALA A 439 -3.24 -1.77 -7.51
N ALA A 440 -3.79 -2.61 -8.41
CA ALA A 440 -3.38 -4.01 -8.54
C ALA A 440 -1.91 -4.14 -9.00
N ALA A 441 -1.49 -3.33 -9.98
CA ALA A 441 -0.10 -3.28 -10.47
C ALA A 441 0.89 -2.87 -9.38
N ARG A 442 0.54 -1.88 -8.54
CA ARG A 442 1.35 -1.46 -7.38
C ARG A 442 1.54 -2.62 -6.40
N LEU A 443 0.46 -3.29 -6.01
CA LEU A 443 0.53 -4.39 -5.04
C LEU A 443 1.34 -5.58 -5.58
N MET A 444 1.14 -5.98 -6.84
CA MET A 444 1.90 -7.08 -7.44
C MET A 444 3.39 -6.74 -7.53
N HIS A 445 3.74 -5.52 -7.96
CA HIS A 445 5.12 -5.06 -8.00
C HIS A 445 5.77 -5.06 -6.61
N ASP A 446 5.06 -4.57 -5.58
CA ASP A 446 5.55 -4.53 -4.20
C ASP A 446 5.72 -5.92 -3.57
N ARG A 447 4.93 -6.92 -4.02
CA ARG A 447 5.11 -8.34 -3.67
C ARG A 447 6.26 -9.01 -4.42
N GLY A 448 6.78 -8.39 -5.49
CA GLY A 448 7.80 -8.97 -6.36
C GLY A 448 7.25 -9.94 -7.42
N GLY A 449 5.94 -9.92 -7.66
CA GLY A 449 5.29 -10.74 -8.69
C GLY A 449 5.60 -10.23 -10.11
N SER A 450 5.64 -11.14 -11.08
CA SER A 450 5.98 -10.81 -12.47
C SER A 450 4.75 -10.29 -13.24
N VAL A 451 4.48 -8.98 -13.14
CA VAL A 451 3.58 -8.29 -14.06
C VAL A 451 4.19 -8.25 -15.46
N GLY A 452 3.36 -8.17 -16.51
CA GLY A 452 3.81 -7.71 -17.82
C GLY A 452 4.47 -6.33 -17.72
N ILE A 453 5.70 -6.20 -18.24
CA ILE A 453 6.51 -4.97 -18.14
C ILE A 453 5.79 -3.80 -18.81
N ASP A 454 5.24 -3.98 -20.01
CA ASP A 454 4.55 -2.94 -20.77
C ASP A 454 3.31 -2.39 -20.04
N ALA A 455 2.49 -3.29 -19.48
CA ALA A 455 1.31 -2.92 -18.71
C ALA A 455 1.68 -2.15 -17.42
N SER A 456 2.77 -2.56 -16.75
CA SER A 456 3.29 -1.83 -15.59
C SER A 456 3.74 -0.43 -15.96
N ILE A 457 4.49 -0.29 -17.06
CA ILE A 457 5.00 1.00 -17.54
C ILE A 457 3.82 1.93 -17.91
N ASP A 458 2.82 1.45 -18.63
CA ASP A 458 1.64 2.24 -18.99
C ASP A 458 0.84 2.70 -17.75
N LEU A 459 0.51 1.77 -16.83
CA LEU A 459 -0.26 2.09 -15.62
C LEU A 459 0.49 3.02 -14.66
N PHE A 460 1.78 2.77 -14.41
CA PHE A 460 2.61 3.65 -13.57
C PHE A 460 2.86 5.01 -14.23
N THR A 461 2.89 5.10 -15.57
CA THR A 461 2.92 6.39 -16.29
C THR A 461 1.62 7.17 -16.07
N ARG A 462 0.45 6.55 -16.29
CA ARG A 462 -0.86 7.20 -16.10
C ARG A 462 -1.08 7.65 -14.66
N GLY A 463 -0.70 6.82 -13.69
CA GLY A 463 -0.80 7.11 -12.26
C GLY A 463 0.36 7.91 -11.66
N LEU A 464 1.26 8.45 -12.49
CA LEU A 464 2.45 9.23 -12.13
C LEU A 464 3.31 8.59 -11.00
N ASP A 465 3.40 7.27 -10.97
CA ASP A 465 4.13 6.50 -9.95
C ASP A 465 5.62 6.40 -10.31
N LEU A 466 6.29 7.55 -10.30
CA LEU A 466 7.66 7.73 -10.80
C LEU A 466 8.67 6.81 -10.08
N THR A 467 8.44 6.47 -8.81
CA THR A 467 9.33 5.58 -8.05
C THR A 467 9.25 4.14 -8.53
N ARG A 468 8.05 3.59 -8.79
CA ARG A 468 7.91 2.25 -9.38
C ARG A 468 8.29 2.24 -10.86
N LEU A 469 7.97 3.30 -11.60
CA LEU A 469 8.46 3.52 -12.96
C LEU A 469 9.99 3.44 -13.05
N ALA A 470 10.71 4.08 -12.13
CA ALA A 470 12.16 3.98 -12.02
C ALA A 470 12.63 2.55 -11.69
N GLN A 471 11.94 1.85 -10.77
CA GLN A 471 12.22 0.46 -10.44
C GLN A 471 11.98 -0.53 -11.58
N VAL A 472 11.04 -0.25 -12.48
CA VAL A 472 10.82 -1.04 -13.68
C VAL A 472 11.83 -0.69 -14.78
N LEU A 473 12.08 0.60 -15.04
CA LEU A 473 12.89 1.04 -16.20
C LEU A 473 14.40 0.97 -15.97
N LEU A 474 14.90 1.47 -14.84
CA LEU A 474 16.34 1.74 -14.62
C LEU A 474 17.17 0.50 -14.27
N VAL A 475 16.55 -0.69 -14.26
CA VAL A 475 17.21 -1.98 -14.03
C VAL A 475 17.97 -2.47 -15.27
N ASP A 476 17.61 -1.99 -16.47
CA ASP A 476 18.17 -2.45 -17.74
C ASP A 476 18.35 -1.26 -18.71
N GLU A 477 19.56 -1.13 -19.24
CA GLU A 477 19.91 -0.10 -20.22
C GLU A 477 19.14 -0.24 -21.53
N GLN A 478 18.80 -1.46 -21.96
CA GLN A 478 17.98 -1.68 -23.16
C GLN A 478 16.55 -1.19 -22.93
N ARG A 479 15.95 -1.52 -21.79
CA ARG A 479 14.60 -1.08 -21.41
C ARG A 479 14.47 0.45 -21.37
N CYS A 480 15.53 1.15 -20.98
CA CYS A 480 15.58 2.61 -21.03
C CYS A 480 15.48 3.16 -22.46
N ALA A 481 16.08 2.46 -23.43
CA ALA A 481 16.05 2.79 -24.86
C ALA A 481 14.76 2.30 -25.55
N ASP A 482 14.15 1.21 -25.08
CA ASP A 482 12.90 0.65 -25.63
C ASP A 482 11.65 1.47 -25.21
N HIS A 483 11.66 2.06 -24.01
CA HIS A 483 10.56 2.88 -23.48
C HIS A 483 10.94 4.37 -23.26
N PRO A 484 11.45 5.09 -24.28
CA PRO A 484 12.16 6.34 -24.06
C PRO A 484 11.29 7.45 -23.45
N TYR A 485 10.02 7.57 -23.83
CA TYR A 485 9.12 8.60 -23.25
C TYR A 485 8.91 8.42 -21.74
N ALA A 486 8.78 7.17 -21.26
CA ALA A 486 8.65 6.87 -19.84
C ALA A 486 9.97 7.09 -19.09
N THR A 487 11.10 6.74 -19.70
CA THR A 487 12.44 7.01 -19.14
C THR A 487 12.72 8.51 -19.02
N LEU A 488 12.34 9.31 -20.01
CA LEU A 488 12.49 10.78 -19.96
C LEU A 488 11.54 11.40 -18.92
N LEU A 489 10.31 10.91 -18.79
CA LEU A 489 9.39 11.32 -17.73
C LEU A 489 10.00 11.09 -16.33
N VAL A 490 10.60 9.92 -16.10
CA VAL A 490 11.35 9.62 -14.88
C VAL A 490 12.55 10.56 -14.73
N ALA A 491 13.37 10.72 -15.78
CA ALA A 491 14.58 11.53 -15.70
C ALA A 491 14.33 13.00 -15.32
N HIS A 492 13.23 13.58 -15.81
CA HIS A 492 12.86 14.98 -15.50
C HIS A 492 12.11 15.13 -14.18
N LEU A 493 11.26 14.18 -13.80
CA LEU A 493 10.28 14.38 -12.72
C LEU A 493 10.55 13.59 -11.44
N LEU A 494 11.41 12.55 -11.46
CA LEU A 494 11.61 11.65 -10.31
C LEU A 494 11.92 12.47 -9.04
N PRO A 495 11.21 12.25 -7.92
CA PRO A 495 11.46 12.98 -6.68
C PRO A 495 12.91 12.81 -6.23
N ALA A 496 13.54 13.90 -5.81
CA ALA A 496 14.88 13.87 -5.22
C ALA A 496 14.98 12.97 -3.98
N SER A 497 13.85 12.72 -3.30
CA SER A 497 13.71 11.85 -2.12
C SER A 497 13.64 10.36 -2.45
N SER A 498 13.57 9.98 -3.74
CA SER A 498 13.52 8.58 -4.17
C SER A 498 14.83 7.87 -3.84
N LYS A 499 14.76 6.83 -3.02
CA LYS A 499 15.93 6.06 -2.57
C LYS A 499 16.30 4.97 -3.58
N GLY A 500 17.60 4.67 -3.68
CA GLY A 500 18.13 3.56 -4.48
C GLY A 500 18.60 3.95 -5.89
N TRP A 501 18.45 5.21 -6.30
CA TRP A 501 18.89 5.71 -7.60
C TRP A 501 19.84 6.88 -7.43
N ASP A 502 21.06 6.75 -7.96
CA ASP A 502 22.01 7.85 -8.05
C ASP A 502 21.73 8.69 -9.31
N PHE A 503 22.06 9.98 -9.23
CA PHE A 503 21.77 10.91 -10.32
C PHE A 503 22.52 10.58 -11.62
N GLU A 504 23.71 9.98 -11.53
CA GLU A 504 24.48 9.50 -12.67
C GLU A 504 23.76 8.37 -13.43
N THR A 505 23.11 7.46 -12.70
CA THR A 505 22.30 6.36 -13.27
C THR A 505 21.12 6.92 -14.06
N ILE A 506 20.45 7.93 -13.52
CA ILE A 506 19.33 8.61 -14.20
C ILE A 506 19.82 9.37 -15.44
N ARG A 507 21.00 10.01 -15.37
CA ARG A 507 21.63 10.66 -16.53
C ARG A 507 22.05 9.67 -17.61
N ALA A 508 22.51 8.46 -17.24
CA ALA A 508 22.77 7.37 -18.18
C ALA A 508 21.48 6.88 -18.87
N ALA A 509 20.43 6.61 -18.10
CA ALA A 509 19.14 6.21 -18.65
C ALA A 509 18.52 7.27 -19.58
N ARG A 510 18.65 8.56 -19.23
CA ARG A 510 18.26 9.68 -20.11
C ARG A 510 19.01 9.66 -21.44
N ARG A 511 20.34 9.48 -21.44
CA ARG A 511 21.14 9.35 -22.68
C ARG A 511 20.64 8.21 -23.56
N ASN A 512 20.39 7.04 -22.97
CA ASN A 512 19.89 5.88 -23.71
C ASN A 512 18.52 6.17 -24.33
N ALA A 513 17.59 6.78 -23.59
CA ALA A 513 16.28 7.17 -24.09
C ALA A 513 16.34 8.22 -25.21
N LEU A 514 17.21 9.24 -25.10
CA LEU A 514 17.39 10.26 -26.14
C LEU A 514 17.86 9.68 -27.47
N SER A 515 18.61 8.57 -27.46
CA SER A 515 19.09 7.91 -28.68
C SER A 515 17.99 7.28 -29.54
N THR A 516 16.83 6.95 -28.95
CA THR A 516 15.71 6.26 -29.61
C THR A 516 14.42 7.08 -29.70
N VAL A 517 14.21 8.08 -28.82
CA VAL A 517 12.93 8.81 -28.67
C VAL A 517 12.35 9.38 -29.97
N GLU A 518 13.19 9.84 -30.92
CA GLU A 518 12.70 10.39 -32.20
C GLU A 518 12.09 9.32 -33.12
N LYS A 519 12.56 8.07 -33.01
CA LYS A 519 12.10 6.93 -33.83
C LYS A 519 11.02 6.10 -33.13
N ALA A 520 10.89 6.23 -31.82
CA ALA A 520 9.91 5.50 -31.03
C ALA A 520 8.47 5.98 -31.26
N GLU A 521 7.54 5.03 -31.30
CA GLU A 521 6.12 5.34 -31.27
C GLU A 521 5.72 5.95 -29.91
N VAL A 522 4.69 6.80 -29.91
CA VAL A 522 4.23 7.50 -28.71
C VAL A 522 3.27 6.58 -27.94
N PRO A 523 3.57 6.16 -26.69
CA PRO A 523 2.69 5.26 -25.95
C PRO A 523 1.35 5.91 -25.62
N GLY A 524 0.28 5.11 -25.50
CA GLY A 524 -1.08 5.59 -25.23
C GLY A 524 -1.25 6.37 -23.92
N ALA A 525 -0.37 6.18 -22.94
CA ALA A 525 -0.31 6.98 -21.72
C ALA A 525 0.14 8.44 -21.90
N PHE A 526 0.72 8.81 -23.06
CA PHE A 526 1.20 10.17 -23.33
C PHE A 526 0.26 10.92 -24.28
N SER A 527 -0.29 12.04 -23.81
CA SER A 527 -1.01 12.97 -24.68
C SER A 527 -0.06 13.70 -25.64
N PRO A 528 -0.57 14.35 -26.70
CA PRO A 528 0.21 15.26 -27.54
C PRO A 528 0.90 16.38 -26.73
N ALA A 529 0.28 16.82 -25.61
CA ALA A 529 0.83 17.83 -24.73
C ALA A 529 1.97 17.27 -23.86
N SER A 530 1.79 16.11 -23.22
CA SER A 530 2.85 15.45 -22.44
C SER A 530 4.09 15.20 -23.32
N ARG A 531 3.87 14.73 -24.56
CA ARG A 531 4.93 14.54 -25.55
C ARG A 531 5.65 15.87 -25.85
N GLY A 532 4.90 16.94 -26.13
CA GLY A 532 5.47 18.25 -26.44
C GLY A 532 6.31 18.81 -25.29
N LEU A 533 5.83 18.70 -24.05
CA LEU A 533 6.50 19.20 -22.86
C LEU A 533 7.79 18.43 -22.53
N ILE A 534 7.77 17.09 -22.60
CA ILE A 534 8.99 16.27 -22.39
C ILE A 534 10.07 16.64 -23.41
N LEU A 535 9.71 16.69 -24.70
CA LEU A 535 10.66 17.05 -25.75
C LEU A 535 11.17 18.49 -25.61
N MET A 536 10.37 19.40 -25.05
CA MET A 536 10.82 20.76 -24.75
C MET A 536 11.86 20.79 -23.62
N LEU A 537 11.68 20.02 -22.54
CA LEU A 537 12.67 19.91 -21.44
C LEU A 537 14.01 19.31 -21.89
N ASP A 538 14.05 18.61 -23.02
CA ASP A 538 15.27 18.09 -23.66
C ASP A 538 15.81 18.95 -24.81
N GLY A 539 15.32 20.18 -24.99
CA GLY A 539 15.82 21.14 -25.98
C GLY A 539 15.20 21.03 -27.38
N ALA A 540 14.33 20.04 -27.62
CA ALA A 540 13.72 19.76 -28.92
C ALA A 540 12.36 20.48 -29.11
N ALA A 541 12.32 21.80 -28.85
CA ALA A 541 11.13 22.64 -28.91
C ALA A 541 10.61 22.85 -30.36
N ARG A 542 9.84 21.89 -30.89
CA ARG A 542 9.31 21.93 -32.27
C ARG A 542 8.36 23.12 -32.52
N SER A 543 8.24 23.55 -33.77
CA SER A 543 7.42 24.73 -34.14
C SER A 543 5.90 24.50 -34.04
N ASP A 544 5.42 23.29 -34.39
CA ASP A 544 4.00 22.94 -34.55
C ASP A 544 3.28 22.52 -33.24
N ASP A 545 3.37 23.34 -32.19
CA ASP A 545 2.69 23.10 -30.89
C ASP A 545 1.20 23.50 -30.90
N LYS A 546 0.42 22.89 -31.81
CA LYS A 546 -1.03 23.13 -31.89
C LYS A 546 -1.78 22.69 -30.62
N TRP A 547 -1.26 21.65 -29.96
CA TRP A 547 -1.81 21.08 -28.72
C TRP A 547 -1.98 22.10 -27.57
N VAL A 548 -1.18 23.18 -27.53
CA VAL A 548 -1.26 24.23 -26.50
C VAL A 548 -2.58 25.00 -26.58
N VAL A 549 -3.15 25.13 -27.78
CA VAL A 549 -4.41 25.86 -28.03
C VAL A 549 -5.61 25.10 -27.47
N ASP A 550 -5.51 23.77 -27.39
CA ASP A 550 -6.57 22.89 -26.94
C ASP A 550 -6.51 22.60 -25.43
N THR A 551 -5.42 22.98 -24.74
CA THR A 551 -5.19 22.69 -23.30
C THR A 551 -5.24 23.90 -22.37
N LEU A 552 -4.81 25.09 -22.81
CA LEU A 552 -4.70 26.29 -21.95
C LEU A 552 -5.70 27.40 -22.30
N ASP A 553 -5.97 28.30 -21.35
CA ASP A 553 -6.78 29.49 -21.59
C ASP A 553 -6.04 30.51 -22.50
N LYS A 554 -6.75 31.54 -22.97
CA LYS A 554 -6.18 32.57 -23.84
C LYS A 554 -5.01 33.34 -23.21
N ASN A 555 -4.93 33.42 -21.88
CA ASN A 555 -3.82 34.05 -21.17
C ASN A 555 -2.65 33.06 -21.00
N GLY A 556 -2.92 31.82 -20.64
CA GLY A 556 -1.99 30.70 -20.60
C GLY A 556 -1.30 30.47 -21.94
N ILE A 557 -2.04 30.42 -23.06
CA ILE A 557 -1.48 30.31 -24.41
C ILE A 557 -0.47 31.45 -24.68
N LYS A 558 -0.79 32.70 -24.29
CA LYS A 558 0.15 33.82 -24.46
C LYS A 558 1.37 33.70 -23.55
N ALA A 559 1.16 33.31 -22.30
CA ALA A 559 2.23 33.15 -21.33
C ALA A 559 3.18 32.02 -21.74
N PHE A 560 2.63 30.87 -22.13
CA PHE A 560 3.36 29.74 -22.69
C PHE A 560 4.12 30.11 -23.96
N ASN A 561 3.52 30.86 -24.89
CA ASN A 561 4.25 31.31 -26.10
C ASN A 561 5.43 32.23 -25.78
N ASN A 562 5.32 33.09 -24.76
CA ASN A 562 6.45 33.90 -24.29
C ASN A 562 7.53 33.01 -23.64
N CYS A 563 7.14 32.08 -22.76
CA CYS A 563 8.03 31.10 -22.14
C CYS A 563 8.76 30.25 -23.19
N LYS A 564 8.03 29.72 -24.17
CA LYS A 564 8.57 28.97 -25.32
C LYS A 564 9.53 29.82 -26.16
N GLN A 565 9.28 31.13 -26.30
CA GLN A 565 10.18 32.01 -27.04
C GLN A 565 11.49 32.28 -26.27
N ALA A 566 11.45 32.31 -24.94
CA ALA A 566 12.65 32.30 -24.11
C ALA A 566 13.41 30.95 -24.18
N LEU A 567 12.67 29.83 -24.30
CA LEU A 567 13.17 28.46 -24.46
C LEU A 567 13.38 28.02 -25.92
N LYS A 568 13.59 28.93 -26.86
CA LYS A 568 13.91 28.61 -28.28
C LYS A 568 15.36 28.94 -28.61
N ASP A 569 15.82 28.43 -29.74
CA ASP A 569 17.11 28.79 -30.35
C ASP A 569 17.26 30.32 -30.45
N GLY A 570 18.33 30.86 -29.88
CA GLY A 570 18.57 32.31 -29.79
C GLY A 570 17.67 33.08 -28.80
N GLY A 571 16.88 32.38 -27.99
CA GLY A 571 16.18 32.93 -26.83
C GLY A 571 17.16 33.29 -25.71
N ASP A 572 16.73 34.16 -24.79
CA ASP A 572 17.55 34.61 -23.66
C ASP A 572 17.44 33.69 -22.43
N GLY A 573 16.64 32.64 -22.47
CA GLY A 573 16.36 31.75 -21.34
C GLY A 573 15.48 32.39 -20.24
N LEU A 574 14.96 33.61 -20.45
CA LEU A 574 14.33 34.43 -19.40
C LEU A 574 12.86 34.73 -19.68
N ALA A 575 11.98 34.21 -18.81
CA ALA A 575 10.61 34.70 -18.70
C ALA A 575 10.48 35.75 -17.57
N ASP A 576 9.60 36.74 -17.75
CA ASP A 576 9.15 37.63 -16.67
C ASP A 576 8.40 36.79 -15.61
N SER A 577 8.64 37.05 -14.32
CA SER A 577 7.95 36.34 -13.24
C SER A 577 6.42 36.47 -13.37
N LYS A 578 5.92 37.64 -13.83
CA LYS A 578 4.49 37.83 -14.07
C LYS A 578 3.93 36.92 -15.16
N VAL A 579 4.76 36.58 -16.17
CA VAL A 579 4.38 35.67 -17.24
C VAL A 579 4.33 34.24 -16.70
N LEU A 580 5.32 33.83 -15.91
CA LEU A 580 5.36 32.52 -15.24
C LEU A 580 4.20 32.34 -14.27
N ASP A 581 3.86 33.35 -13.47
CA ASP A 581 2.74 33.32 -12.53
C ASP A 581 1.37 33.33 -13.24
N THR A 582 1.29 33.90 -14.45
CA THR A 582 0.09 33.81 -15.31
C THR A 582 -0.05 32.42 -15.90
N LEU A 583 1.07 31.78 -16.28
CA LEU A 583 1.08 30.42 -16.79
C LEU A 583 0.69 29.41 -15.69
N SER A 584 1.26 29.53 -14.49
CA SER A 584 0.92 28.68 -13.32
C SER A 584 -0.59 28.65 -13.08
N LYS A 585 -1.25 29.82 -13.02
CA LYS A 585 -2.69 29.90 -12.81
C LYS A 585 -3.50 29.29 -13.95
N SER A 586 -3.08 29.47 -15.20
CA SER A 586 -3.75 28.80 -16.32
C SER A 586 -3.56 27.28 -16.33
N VAL A 587 -2.51 26.75 -15.69
CA VAL A 587 -2.30 25.31 -15.52
C VAL A 587 -3.17 24.80 -14.36
N GLU A 588 -3.29 25.57 -13.28
CA GLU A 588 -4.19 25.28 -12.13
C GLU A 588 -5.68 25.24 -12.53
N ASP A 589 -6.11 26.17 -13.39
CA ASP A 589 -7.50 26.27 -13.86
C ASP A 589 -7.83 25.31 -15.04
N ALA A 590 -6.84 24.61 -15.61
CA ALA A 590 -7.02 23.76 -16.79
C ALA A 590 -7.35 22.29 -16.44
N ASN A 591 -8.20 21.67 -17.26
CA ASN A 591 -8.54 20.25 -17.13
C ASN A 591 -7.45 19.36 -17.74
N LEU A 592 -6.33 19.23 -17.02
CA LEU A 592 -5.14 18.48 -17.40
C LEU A 592 -5.08 17.13 -16.66
N SER A 593 -4.44 16.14 -17.27
CA SER A 593 -4.00 14.94 -16.55
C SER A 593 -2.84 15.25 -15.59
N ASP A 594 -2.64 14.40 -14.58
CA ASP A 594 -1.54 14.53 -13.61
C ASP A 594 -0.16 14.63 -14.29
N VAL A 595 0.03 13.87 -15.37
CA VAL A 595 1.26 13.86 -16.20
C VAL A 595 1.46 15.22 -16.88
N GLU A 596 0.42 15.77 -17.52
CA GLU A 596 0.49 17.07 -18.21
C GLU A 596 0.73 18.22 -17.22
N SER A 597 -0.03 18.24 -16.13
CA SER A 597 0.09 19.23 -15.06
C SER A 597 1.50 19.25 -14.49
N ARG A 598 2.03 18.07 -14.12
CA ARG A 598 3.39 17.95 -13.56
C ARG A 598 4.48 18.37 -14.53
N LEU A 599 4.33 18.06 -15.83
CA LEU A 599 5.26 18.49 -16.88
C LEU A 599 5.23 20.00 -17.11
N PHE A 600 4.05 20.63 -17.08
CA PHE A 600 3.93 22.09 -17.15
C PHE A 600 4.64 22.77 -15.97
N TYR A 601 4.48 22.26 -14.75
CA TYR A 601 5.21 22.79 -13.60
C TYR A 601 6.71 22.60 -13.73
N ALA A 602 7.20 21.45 -14.20
CA ALA A 602 8.63 21.24 -14.45
C ALA A 602 9.22 22.25 -15.45
N VAL A 603 8.48 22.62 -16.49
CA VAL A 603 8.84 23.69 -17.44
C VAL A 603 8.88 25.07 -16.77
N ILE A 604 7.85 25.41 -15.98
CA ILE A 604 7.78 26.68 -15.24
C ILE A 604 8.96 26.79 -14.25
N ASP A 605 9.25 25.72 -13.52
CA ASP A 605 10.28 25.68 -12.50
C ASP A 605 11.69 25.71 -13.12
N THR A 606 11.89 25.06 -14.28
CA THR A 606 13.11 25.21 -15.09
C THR A 606 13.34 26.66 -15.50
N LEU A 607 12.31 27.36 -16.01
CA LEU A 607 12.40 28.78 -16.36
C LEU A 607 12.64 29.70 -15.15
N ARG A 608 12.05 29.38 -14.00
CA ARG A 608 12.34 30.07 -12.73
C ARG A 608 13.80 29.88 -12.33
N LEU A 609 14.34 28.67 -12.46
CA LEU A 609 15.74 28.39 -12.11
C LEU A 609 16.73 29.08 -13.06
N ASN A 610 16.49 29.05 -14.37
CA ASN A 610 17.31 29.76 -15.36
C ASN A 610 17.35 31.26 -15.05
N ARG A 611 16.19 31.84 -14.69
CA ARG A 611 16.08 33.22 -14.22
C ARG A 611 16.88 33.48 -12.93
N ALA A 612 16.86 32.57 -11.96
CA ALA A 612 17.69 32.68 -10.75
C ALA A 612 19.19 32.68 -11.09
N SER A 613 19.64 31.71 -11.90
CA SER A 613 21.03 31.59 -12.35
C SER A 613 21.52 32.87 -13.03
N TRP A 614 20.73 33.42 -13.97
CA TRP A 614 21.06 34.68 -14.65
C TRP A 614 21.09 35.90 -13.72
N LEU A 615 20.17 36.00 -12.76
CA LEU A 615 20.17 37.08 -11.77
C LEU A 615 21.42 37.03 -10.89
N LEU A 616 21.93 35.84 -10.57
CA LEU A 616 23.18 35.65 -9.84
C LEU A 616 24.40 36.04 -10.69
N GLN A 617 24.50 35.50 -11.91
CA GLN A 617 25.59 35.79 -12.85
C GLN A 617 25.70 37.29 -13.20
N THR A 618 24.57 38.00 -13.28
CA THR A 618 24.54 39.45 -13.54
C THR A 618 24.73 40.33 -12.30
N GLY A 619 24.85 39.74 -11.10
CA GLY A 619 25.01 40.45 -9.83
C GLY A 619 23.72 41.13 -9.32
N LYS A 620 22.56 40.74 -9.85
CA LYS A 620 21.23 41.25 -9.49
C LYS A 620 20.50 40.25 -8.57
N SER A 621 21.16 39.84 -7.48
CA SER A 621 20.70 38.77 -6.59
C SER A 621 19.49 39.11 -5.71
N GLU A 622 18.91 40.31 -5.82
CA GLU A 622 17.70 40.71 -5.10
C GLU A 622 16.54 39.73 -5.37
N ASN A 623 15.95 39.19 -4.30
CA ASN A 623 14.86 38.21 -4.31
C ASN A 623 15.19 36.82 -4.94
N VAL A 624 16.46 36.52 -5.25
CA VAL A 624 16.83 35.18 -5.75
C VAL A 624 16.65 34.12 -4.66
N VAL A 625 17.05 34.41 -3.41
CA VAL A 625 16.82 33.52 -2.25
C VAL A 625 15.34 33.12 -2.16
N THR A 626 14.44 34.10 -2.16
CA THR A 626 12.99 33.85 -2.04
C THR A 626 12.41 33.07 -3.22
N LEU A 627 12.97 33.21 -4.42
CA LEU A 627 12.56 32.42 -5.58
C LEU A 627 13.00 30.96 -5.44
N LEU A 628 14.26 30.72 -5.07
CA LEU A 628 14.83 29.38 -4.88
C LEU A 628 14.18 28.64 -3.70
N GLU A 629 13.94 29.33 -2.57
CA GLU A 629 13.19 28.78 -1.44
C GLU A 629 11.76 28.39 -1.86
N GLY A 630 11.11 29.20 -2.71
CA GLY A 630 9.78 28.90 -3.26
C GLY A 630 9.76 27.66 -4.15
N LEU A 631 10.79 27.45 -4.97
CA LEU A 631 10.95 26.22 -5.77
C LEU A 631 11.14 24.97 -4.89
N LEU A 632 11.90 25.10 -3.80
CA LEU A 632 12.14 24.01 -2.85
C LEU A 632 10.99 23.79 -1.84
N ALA A 633 10.00 24.69 -1.78
CA ALA A 633 8.87 24.60 -0.86
C ALA A 633 7.75 23.66 -1.36
N GLY A 634 7.80 23.21 -2.62
CA GLY A 634 6.81 22.28 -3.17
C GLY A 634 6.94 20.87 -2.57
N GLU A 635 5.81 20.17 -2.41
CA GLU A 635 5.75 18.83 -1.81
C GLU A 635 6.68 17.81 -2.47
N VAL A 636 6.94 17.98 -3.77
CA VAL A 636 7.84 17.14 -4.55
C VAL A 636 8.80 18.01 -5.35
N THR A 637 10.07 18.06 -4.94
CA THR A 637 11.16 18.61 -5.77
C THR A 637 11.77 17.50 -6.64
N ALA A 638 11.86 17.71 -7.95
CA ALA A 638 12.47 16.76 -8.87
C ALA A 638 14.00 16.68 -8.69
N MET A 639 14.60 15.52 -8.96
CA MET A 639 16.03 15.32 -8.76
C MET A 639 16.92 16.27 -9.59
N PRO A 640 16.68 16.53 -10.89
CA PRO A 640 17.45 17.52 -11.66
C PRO A 640 17.41 18.94 -11.06
N MET A 641 16.25 19.35 -10.52
CA MET A 641 16.09 20.66 -9.86
C MET A 641 16.94 20.74 -8.59
N MET A 642 16.89 19.72 -7.73
CA MET A 642 17.72 19.62 -6.53
C MET A 642 19.23 19.67 -6.86
N GLN A 643 19.62 19.02 -7.96
CA GLN A 643 20.99 18.99 -8.46
C GLN A 643 21.45 20.36 -8.97
N ALA A 644 20.65 21.08 -9.74
CA ALA A 644 21.03 22.42 -10.21
C ALA A 644 21.03 23.46 -9.05
N VAL A 645 20.05 23.42 -8.15
CA VAL A 645 20.00 24.33 -6.99
C VAL A 645 21.19 24.15 -6.05
N ARG A 646 21.63 22.92 -5.75
CA ARG A 646 22.79 22.71 -4.88
C ARG A 646 24.10 23.24 -5.49
N HIS A 647 24.25 23.23 -6.82
CA HIS A 647 25.40 23.84 -7.51
C HIS A 647 25.35 25.37 -7.44
N LEU A 648 24.17 26.01 -7.57
CA LEU A 648 24.04 27.46 -7.34
C LEU A 648 24.43 27.86 -5.91
N VAL A 649 24.12 27.04 -4.90
CA VAL A 649 24.57 27.28 -3.51
C VAL A 649 26.09 27.11 -3.38
N LEU A 650 26.66 26.05 -3.98
CA LEU A 650 28.11 25.82 -4.05
C LEU A 650 28.86 26.97 -4.72
N GLU A 651 28.31 27.59 -5.76
CA GLU A 651 28.94 28.68 -6.51
C GLU A 651 28.78 30.02 -5.79
N TYR A 652 27.54 30.43 -5.46
CA TYR A 652 27.19 31.80 -5.05
C TYR A 652 27.03 32.04 -3.53
N ASP A 653 27.22 31.02 -2.67
CA ASP A 653 27.09 31.13 -1.20
C ASP A 653 25.70 31.58 -0.70
N ILE A 654 24.65 31.09 -1.37
CA ILE A 654 23.26 31.42 -1.08
C ILE A 654 22.71 30.51 0.02
N GLY A 655 22.33 31.06 1.17
CA GLY A 655 21.65 30.29 2.21
C GLY A 655 20.21 29.96 1.82
N LEU A 656 19.89 28.66 1.73
CA LEU A 656 18.55 28.14 1.50
C LEU A 656 18.14 27.21 2.66
N ALA A 657 17.16 27.62 3.46
CA ALA A 657 16.66 26.87 4.60
C ALA A 657 15.84 25.64 4.18
N ASN A 658 15.08 25.71 3.08
CA ASN A 658 14.34 24.56 2.56
C ASN A 658 15.30 23.49 2.02
N LEU A 659 16.45 23.88 1.48
CA LEU A 659 17.51 22.93 1.08
C LEU A 659 18.10 22.21 2.30
N VAL A 660 18.35 22.93 3.39
CA VAL A 660 18.90 22.35 4.63
C VAL A 660 17.90 21.41 5.30
N SER A 661 16.62 21.77 5.39
CA SER A 661 15.59 20.88 5.94
C SER A 661 15.37 19.64 5.06
N TRP A 662 15.31 19.81 3.74
CA TRP A 662 15.22 18.68 2.80
C TRP A 662 16.36 17.68 3.00
N PHE A 663 17.60 18.15 3.13
CA PHE A 663 18.74 17.28 3.43
C PHE A 663 18.63 16.63 4.82
N GLN A 664 18.16 17.33 5.85
CA GLN A 664 17.99 16.76 7.19
C GLN A 664 17.02 15.57 7.22
N GLU A 665 15.97 15.61 6.40
CA GLU A 665 14.95 14.56 6.30
C GLU A 665 15.39 13.39 5.39
N ASN A 666 16.07 13.69 4.28
CA ASN A 666 16.31 12.71 3.21
C ASN A 666 17.75 12.14 3.20
N ASP A 667 18.77 12.98 3.35
CA ASP A 667 20.18 12.58 3.42
C ASP A 667 20.98 13.49 4.38
N PRO A 668 20.87 13.27 5.71
CA PRO A 668 21.53 14.12 6.70
C PRO A 668 23.05 13.93 6.75
N LYS A 669 23.57 12.87 6.11
CA LYS A 669 25.00 12.55 6.03
C LYS A 669 25.69 13.17 4.80
N SER A 670 24.92 13.65 3.82
CA SER A 670 25.46 14.27 2.61
C SER A 670 26.50 15.35 2.92
N PRO A 671 27.62 15.42 2.18
CA PRO A 671 28.51 16.56 2.30
C PRO A 671 27.82 17.85 1.80
N TRP A 672 26.86 17.72 0.88
CA TRP A 672 25.98 18.79 0.42
C TRP A 672 25.08 19.38 1.51
N HIS A 673 24.67 18.59 2.52
CA HIS A 673 23.97 19.10 3.71
C HIS A 673 24.87 20.05 4.52
N THR A 674 26.14 19.67 4.70
CA THR A 674 27.12 20.49 5.42
C THR A 674 27.43 21.78 4.65
N LEU A 675 27.53 21.70 3.32
CA LEU A 675 27.66 22.85 2.42
C LEU A 675 26.45 23.79 2.51
N ALA A 676 25.22 23.26 2.39
CA ALA A 676 24.00 24.07 2.47
C ALA A 676 23.87 24.77 3.84
N ARG A 677 24.22 24.08 4.94
CA ARG A 677 24.27 24.70 6.27
C ARG A 677 25.33 25.79 6.35
N ALA A 678 26.50 25.62 5.73
CA ALA A 678 27.54 26.65 5.67
C ALA A 678 27.01 27.94 4.99
N ALA A 679 26.34 27.83 3.85
CA ALA A 679 25.75 28.97 3.14
C ALA A 679 24.62 29.67 3.94
N VAL A 680 23.83 28.91 4.71
CA VAL A 680 22.87 29.48 5.67
C VAL A 680 23.58 30.22 6.81
N HIS A 681 24.72 29.73 7.33
CA HIS A 681 25.52 30.50 8.28
C HIS A 681 26.08 31.80 7.66
N VAL A 682 26.53 31.80 6.41
CA VAL A 682 26.95 33.03 5.69
C VAL A 682 25.81 34.04 5.63
N SER A 683 24.60 33.59 5.29
CA SER A 683 23.42 34.45 5.18
C SER A 683 22.95 35.04 6.52
N ASN A 684 23.42 34.48 7.63
CA ASN A 684 23.17 34.95 9.00
C ASN A 684 24.37 35.73 9.61
N ASP A 685 25.38 36.11 8.79
CA ASP A 685 26.66 36.71 9.22
C ASP A 685 27.46 35.87 10.25
N ASP A 686 27.20 34.55 10.35
CA ASP A 686 27.90 33.62 11.25
C ASP A 686 29.14 33.01 10.59
N GLU A 687 30.11 33.89 10.33
CA GLU A 687 31.35 33.60 9.60
C GLU A 687 32.13 32.39 10.15
N LEU A 688 32.16 32.20 11.47
CA LEU A 688 32.98 31.15 12.08
C LEU A 688 32.40 29.76 11.85
N ASN A 689 31.08 29.61 12.00
CA ASN A 689 30.43 28.31 11.77
C ASN A 689 30.34 28.00 10.27
N ALA A 690 30.05 29.01 9.43
CA ALA A 690 30.15 28.89 7.97
C ALA A 690 31.52 28.34 7.56
N ALA A 691 32.61 28.96 8.02
CA ALA A 691 33.96 28.56 7.65
C ALA A 691 34.33 27.14 8.08
N ARG A 692 33.87 26.72 9.27
CA ARG A 692 34.12 25.37 9.80
C ARG A 692 33.33 24.31 9.05
N ASP A 693 32.12 24.62 8.62
CA ASP A 693 31.31 23.71 7.81
C ASP A 693 31.80 23.64 6.36
N TYR A 694 32.19 24.76 5.70
CA TYR A 694 32.87 24.70 4.41
C TYR A 694 34.16 23.86 4.47
N ARG A 695 34.95 23.98 5.55
CA ARG A 695 36.12 23.12 5.75
C ARG A 695 35.72 21.65 5.85
N ARG A 696 34.72 21.32 6.68
CA ARG A 696 34.22 19.95 6.87
C ARG A 696 33.64 19.36 5.58
N ALA A 697 32.96 20.17 4.77
CA ALA A 697 32.48 19.77 3.46
C ALA A 697 33.65 19.44 2.53
N GLY A 698 34.65 20.31 2.42
CA GLY A 698 35.86 20.04 1.61
C GLY A 698 36.72 18.88 2.11
N ASP A 699 36.74 18.59 3.42
CA ASP A 699 37.43 17.43 3.99
C ASP A 699 36.73 16.08 3.64
N HIS A 700 35.58 16.08 2.97
CA HIS A 700 34.80 14.87 2.65
C HIS A 700 35.19 14.23 1.30
N GLU A 701 35.37 12.91 1.27
CA GLU A 701 35.91 12.15 0.13
C GLU A 701 35.02 12.15 -1.12
N ALA A 702 33.69 12.33 -0.97
CA ALA A 702 32.75 12.36 -2.09
C ALA A 702 32.70 13.69 -2.88
N PHE A 703 33.52 14.69 -2.51
CA PHE A 703 33.79 15.83 -3.38
C PHE A 703 35.11 15.61 -4.13
N ASP A 704 35.11 15.88 -5.43
CA ASP A 704 36.33 15.83 -6.23
C ASP A 704 37.35 16.90 -5.82
N TYR A 705 38.49 16.89 -6.51
CA TYR A 705 39.58 17.81 -6.26
C TYR A 705 39.18 19.29 -6.41
N GLU A 706 38.39 19.65 -7.41
CA GLU A 706 38.02 21.04 -7.71
C GLU A 706 37.03 21.58 -6.69
N HIS A 707 35.98 20.80 -6.42
CA HIS A 707 34.98 21.07 -5.38
C HIS A 707 35.65 21.27 -4.02
N ARG A 708 36.57 20.38 -3.63
CA ARG A 708 37.33 20.50 -2.38
C ARG A 708 38.14 21.79 -2.31
N ILE A 709 38.85 22.14 -3.37
CA ILE A 709 39.69 23.36 -3.41
C ILE A 709 38.83 24.62 -3.36
N LEU A 710 37.67 24.64 -4.03
CA LEU A 710 36.68 25.71 -3.95
C LEU A 710 36.15 25.87 -2.51
N LEU A 711 35.71 24.79 -1.88
CA LEU A 711 35.17 24.78 -0.51
C LEU A 711 36.22 25.22 0.52
N HIS A 712 37.46 24.75 0.39
CA HIS A 712 38.56 25.21 1.25
C HIS A 712 38.91 26.68 1.01
N ARG A 713 38.83 27.20 -0.23
CA ARG A 713 38.99 28.64 -0.51
C ARG A 713 37.89 29.46 0.16
N LYS A 714 36.64 29.00 0.13
CA LYS A 714 35.51 29.64 0.83
C LYS A 714 35.72 29.62 2.35
N ALA A 715 36.10 28.47 2.92
CA ALA A 715 36.49 28.36 4.32
C ALA A 715 37.58 29.35 4.72
N LEU A 716 38.63 29.55 3.90
CA LEU A 716 39.69 30.52 4.18
C LEU A 716 39.22 31.98 4.16
N ILE A 717 38.25 32.33 3.30
CA ILE A 717 37.66 33.67 3.24
C ILE A 717 36.86 33.93 4.53
N HIS A 718 35.98 33.01 4.92
CA HIS A 718 35.17 33.15 6.13
C HIS A 718 36.00 33.08 7.43
N LEU A 719 37.05 32.23 7.50
CA LEU A 719 38.01 32.25 8.62
C LEU A 719 38.75 33.59 8.73
N ALA A 720 39.00 34.27 7.60
CA ALA A 720 39.62 35.60 7.58
C ALA A 720 38.68 36.70 8.08
N HIS A 721 37.39 36.65 7.72
CA HIS A 721 36.36 37.56 8.26
C HIS A 721 36.07 37.31 9.75
N ALA A 722 36.11 36.05 10.20
CA ALA A 722 36.00 35.66 11.62
C ALA A 722 37.29 35.90 12.45
N GLU A 723 38.31 36.53 11.87
CA GLU A 723 39.64 36.78 12.45
C GLU A 723 40.35 35.52 13.02
N GLN A 724 39.98 34.31 12.57
CA GLN A 724 40.56 33.04 13.04
C GLN A 724 41.85 32.68 12.29
N TRP A 725 42.84 33.56 12.38
CA TRP A 725 44.10 33.48 11.65
C TRP A 725 44.85 32.15 11.83
N SER A 726 44.73 31.50 12.98
CA SER A 726 45.36 30.20 13.25
C SER A 726 44.72 29.04 12.50
N GLU A 727 43.39 28.97 12.43
CA GLU A 727 42.71 27.95 11.64
C GLU A 727 42.95 28.20 10.14
N ALA A 728 43.01 29.46 9.70
CA ALA A 728 43.24 29.81 8.30
C ALA A 728 44.65 29.42 7.82
N VAL A 729 45.70 29.76 8.58
CA VAL A 729 47.07 29.38 8.21
C VAL A 729 47.27 27.87 8.31
N ALA A 730 46.66 27.18 9.28
CA ALA A 730 46.73 25.72 9.37
C ALA A 730 46.09 25.02 8.17
N LEU A 731 44.94 25.50 7.68
CA LEU A 731 44.30 24.98 6.46
C LEU A 731 45.15 25.25 5.20
N LEU A 732 45.71 26.45 5.09
CA LEU A 732 46.64 26.82 4.00
C LEU A 732 47.94 25.99 4.03
N GLU A 733 48.40 25.57 5.21
CA GLU A 733 49.58 24.70 5.36
C GLU A 733 49.26 23.23 5.08
N LYS A 734 48.09 22.73 5.52
CA LYS A 734 47.59 21.36 5.31
C LYS A 734 47.46 21.02 3.82
N GLU A 735 46.89 21.92 3.02
CA GLU A 735 46.56 21.68 1.61
C GLU A 735 47.50 22.46 0.67
N PRO A 736 48.55 21.84 0.10
CA PRO A 736 49.53 22.54 -0.74
C PRO A 736 48.92 23.20 -1.98
N ALA A 737 47.86 22.60 -2.53
CA ALA A 737 47.11 23.09 -3.68
C ALA A 737 46.44 24.46 -3.45
N LEU A 738 46.10 24.81 -2.20
CA LEU A 738 45.60 26.16 -1.89
C LEU A 738 46.68 27.23 -2.10
N LYS A 739 47.96 26.87 -2.06
CA LYS A 739 49.09 27.80 -2.29
C LYS A 739 49.30 28.13 -3.76
N SER A 740 48.82 27.31 -4.70
CA SER A 740 48.74 27.65 -6.13
C SER A 740 47.42 28.36 -6.46
N ALA A 741 46.29 27.87 -5.93
CA ALA A 741 44.96 28.42 -6.23
C ALA A 741 44.68 29.83 -5.67
N LEU A 742 45.36 30.25 -4.59
CA LEU A 742 45.15 31.56 -3.96
C LEU A 742 46.19 32.59 -4.39
N THR A 743 45.76 33.85 -4.53
CA THR A 743 46.70 34.95 -4.82
C THR A 743 47.77 35.08 -3.72
N ARG A 744 49.03 35.31 -4.12
CA ARG A 744 50.15 35.54 -3.18
C ARG A 744 49.89 36.69 -2.20
N ARG A 745 49.04 37.66 -2.57
CA ARG A 745 48.61 38.78 -1.70
C ARG A 745 47.67 38.31 -0.59
N PHE A 746 46.71 37.44 -0.87
CA PHE A 746 45.84 36.88 0.16
C PHE A 746 46.60 35.95 1.11
N GLN A 747 47.51 35.12 0.59
CA GLN A 747 48.41 34.30 1.42
C GLN A 747 49.28 35.17 2.35
N LEU A 748 49.85 36.26 1.83
CA LEU A 748 50.59 37.24 2.64
C LEU A 748 49.70 37.88 3.71
N TYR A 749 48.46 38.25 3.36
CA TYR A 749 47.49 38.82 4.29
C TYR A 749 47.20 37.89 5.48
N LEU A 750 46.91 36.61 5.22
CA LEU A 750 46.69 35.61 6.27
C LEU A 750 47.95 35.41 7.15
N ASN A 751 49.12 35.19 6.54
CA ASN A 751 50.35 34.92 7.27
C ASN A 751 50.84 36.10 8.12
N VAL A 752 50.74 37.33 7.60
CA VAL A 752 51.08 38.55 8.34
C VAL A 752 50.09 38.78 9.48
N SER A 753 48.79 38.55 9.27
CA SER A 753 47.77 38.72 10.32
C SER A 753 47.91 37.66 11.43
N HIS A 754 48.21 36.43 11.07
CA HIS A 754 48.53 35.34 11.99
C HIS A 754 49.80 35.60 12.81
N SER A 755 50.87 36.07 12.17
CA SER A 755 52.13 36.40 12.86
C SER A 755 51.97 37.64 13.77
N ALA A 756 51.17 38.62 13.35
CA ALA A 756 50.92 39.84 14.12
C ALA A 756 49.96 39.67 15.31
N SER A 757 49.00 38.73 15.22
CA SER A 757 48.09 38.40 16.34
C SER A 757 48.79 37.58 17.44
N LYS A 758 49.87 36.86 17.12
CA LYS A 758 50.70 36.17 18.12
C LYS A 758 51.56 37.15 18.93
N LYS A 759 51.41 37.13 20.26
CA LYS A 759 52.21 37.93 21.20
C LYS A 759 53.72 37.74 20.94
N GLY A 760 54.44 38.85 20.77
CA GLY A 760 55.89 38.86 20.53
C GLY A 760 56.36 38.62 19.09
N LYS A 761 55.47 38.29 18.13
CA LYS A 761 55.84 38.01 16.72
C LYS A 761 55.57 39.17 15.74
N ALA A 762 55.22 40.34 16.26
CA ALA A 762 54.87 41.52 15.46
C ALA A 762 55.99 42.03 14.52
N ASP A 763 57.26 41.77 14.85
CA ASP A 763 58.42 42.09 13.99
C ASP A 763 58.62 41.06 12.87
N GLU A 764 58.27 39.79 13.12
CA GLU A 764 58.28 38.71 12.12
C GLU A 764 57.26 39.01 11.01
N ALA A 765 56.04 39.38 11.37
CA ALA A 765 55.01 39.88 10.46
C ALA A 765 55.48 41.09 9.62
N THR A 766 56.22 42.00 10.26
CA THR A 766 56.80 43.19 9.57
C THR A 766 57.92 42.79 8.61
N ARG A 767 58.71 41.76 8.94
CA ARG A 767 59.75 41.18 8.08
C ARG A 767 59.16 40.43 6.88
N MET A 768 58.04 39.71 7.04
CA MET A 768 57.33 39.07 5.93
C MET A 768 56.92 40.09 4.85
N LEU A 769 56.36 41.23 5.26
CA LEU A 769 55.99 42.32 4.35
C LEU A 769 57.20 42.91 3.60
N LYS A 770 58.32 43.17 4.30
CA LYS A 770 59.56 43.62 3.67
C LYS A 770 60.09 42.60 2.65
N ASN A 771 60.11 41.32 3.02
CA ASN A 771 60.53 40.25 2.12
C ASN A 771 59.64 40.14 0.88
N PHE A 772 58.33 40.35 1.00
CA PHE A 772 57.40 40.30 -0.13
C PHE A 772 57.65 41.39 -1.16
N VAL A 773 57.99 42.61 -0.72
CA VAL A 773 58.32 43.74 -1.62
C VAL A 773 59.80 43.83 -1.99
N LYS A 774 60.60 42.81 -1.61
CA LYS A 774 62.03 42.75 -1.89
C LYS A 774 62.25 42.40 -3.36
N ARG A 775 62.94 43.26 -4.09
CA ARG A 775 63.38 43.06 -5.47
C ARG A 775 64.90 43.15 -5.55
N THR A 776 65.52 42.36 -6.40
CA THR A 776 66.96 42.42 -6.71
C THR A 776 67.14 43.14 -8.03
N GLU A 777 67.74 44.33 -7.99
CA GLU A 777 68.08 45.11 -9.18
C GLU A 777 69.59 45.07 -9.41
N MET A 778 70.02 44.77 -10.63
CA MET A 778 71.43 44.89 -11.03
C MET A 778 71.76 46.36 -11.22
N VAL A 779 72.55 46.93 -10.31
CA VAL A 779 72.94 48.34 -10.36
C VAL A 779 74.40 48.43 -10.75
N ASN A 780 74.70 49.29 -11.74
CA ASN A 780 76.08 49.63 -12.05
C ASN A 780 76.66 50.44 -10.88
N GLN A 781 77.60 49.87 -10.15
CA GLN A 781 78.32 50.50 -9.05
C GLN A 781 79.78 50.65 -9.45
N GLU A 782 80.32 51.86 -9.28
CA GLU A 782 81.75 52.10 -9.47
C GLU A 782 82.53 51.62 -8.24
N ASP A 783 83.54 50.79 -8.49
CA ASP A 783 84.53 50.42 -7.47
C ASP A 783 85.43 51.63 -7.11
N GLN A 784 86.20 51.51 -6.02
CA GLN A 784 87.13 52.55 -5.54
C GLN A 784 88.22 52.99 -6.55
N GLN A 785 88.25 52.38 -7.73
CA GLN A 785 89.18 52.63 -8.84
C GLN A 785 88.47 53.17 -10.10
N GLY A 786 87.16 53.46 -10.05
CA GLY A 786 86.41 54.07 -11.15
C GLY A 786 85.89 53.10 -12.22
N ASN A 787 85.96 51.79 -11.99
CA ASN A 787 85.43 50.78 -12.91
C ASN A 787 83.99 50.40 -12.54
N THR A 788 83.06 50.44 -13.50
CA THR A 788 81.65 50.05 -13.30
C THR A 788 81.47 48.54 -13.25
N GLN A 789 81.04 47.99 -12.13
CA GLN A 789 80.60 46.60 -11.99
C GLN A 789 79.08 46.52 -11.82
N ARG A 790 78.44 45.49 -12.36
CA ARG A 790 77.03 45.18 -12.06
C ARG A 790 76.96 44.45 -10.72
N VAL A 791 76.46 45.14 -9.70
CA VAL A 791 76.29 44.59 -8.34
C VAL A 791 74.81 44.39 -8.07
N GLU A 792 74.45 43.22 -7.53
CA GLU A 792 73.09 42.94 -7.06
C GLU A 792 72.74 43.83 -5.87
N ARG A 793 71.84 44.78 -6.08
CA ARG A 793 71.33 45.64 -5.02
C ARG A 793 69.92 45.24 -4.64
N VAL A 794 69.74 44.88 -3.37
CA VAL A 794 68.42 44.65 -2.79
C VAL A 794 67.69 45.99 -2.66
N ARG A 795 66.58 46.13 -3.38
CA ARG A 795 65.64 47.25 -3.29
C ARG A 795 64.32 46.76 -2.71
N HIS A 796 63.58 47.66 -2.07
CA HIS A 796 62.22 47.38 -1.62
C HIS A 796 61.25 48.26 -2.40
N SER A 797 60.20 47.66 -2.96
CA SER A 797 59.16 48.36 -3.71
C SER A 797 58.22 49.08 -2.75
N GLU A 798 58.25 50.41 -2.73
CA GLU A 798 57.35 51.23 -1.91
C GLU A 798 55.93 51.26 -2.51
N GLU A 799 55.83 51.26 -3.84
CA GLU A 799 54.58 51.19 -4.60
C GLU A 799 53.79 49.91 -4.26
N GLU A 800 54.46 48.74 -4.22
CA GLU A 800 53.80 47.50 -3.80
C GLU A 800 53.42 47.48 -2.32
N LEU A 801 54.20 48.13 -1.46
CA LEU A 801 53.90 48.15 -0.03
C LEU A 801 52.73 49.08 0.30
N ASP A 802 52.58 50.17 -0.44
CA ASP A 802 51.44 51.08 -0.31
C ASP A 802 50.15 50.48 -0.87
N LEU A 803 50.22 49.67 -1.95
CA LEU A 803 49.10 48.84 -2.41
C LEU A 803 48.60 47.86 -1.34
N LEU A 804 49.51 47.22 -0.60
CA LEU A 804 49.12 46.35 0.51
C LEU A 804 48.37 47.12 1.62
N ARG A 805 48.62 48.42 1.80
CA ARG A 805 47.95 49.24 2.81
C ARG A 805 46.44 49.35 2.57
N ASN A 806 46.03 49.37 1.30
CA ASN A 806 44.63 49.45 0.87
C ASN A 806 44.06 48.08 0.42
N TYR A 807 44.81 46.99 0.60
CA TYR A 807 44.37 45.65 0.19
C TYR A 807 43.13 45.14 0.95
N PRO A 808 42.95 45.32 2.27
CA PRO A 808 41.73 44.85 2.95
C PRO A 808 40.46 45.52 2.39
N ASN A 809 40.56 46.79 2.00
CA ASN A 809 39.47 47.57 1.42
C ASN A 809 39.32 47.38 -0.11
N SER A 810 40.06 46.44 -0.74
CA SER A 810 40.02 46.26 -2.20
C SER A 810 38.92 45.35 -2.71
N HIS A 811 38.25 44.64 -1.81
CA HIS A 811 37.28 43.60 -2.14
C HIS A 811 35.86 44.15 -1.99
N PRO A 812 34.87 43.68 -2.78
CA PRO A 812 33.47 44.12 -2.66
C PRO A 812 32.93 44.01 -1.23
N ARG A 813 33.30 42.92 -0.52
CA ARG A 813 33.20 42.80 0.93
C ARG A 813 34.57 43.07 1.56
N PRO A 814 34.78 44.19 2.27
CA PRO A 814 36.08 44.50 2.86
C PRO A 814 36.55 43.46 3.88
N LEU A 815 37.83 43.08 3.80
CA LEU A 815 38.49 42.22 4.79
C LEU A 815 38.84 43.02 6.06
N PRO A 816 38.97 42.37 7.24
CA PRO A 816 39.45 43.02 8.46
C PRO A 816 40.76 43.81 8.25
N ARG A 817 40.77 45.07 8.67
CA ARG A 817 41.90 45.98 8.37
C ARG A 817 43.10 45.71 9.24
N ASP A 818 42.89 45.45 10.52
CA ASP A 818 43.93 45.14 11.48
C ASP A 818 43.92 43.64 11.83
N PRO A 819 45.08 43.05 12.20
CA PRO A 819 46.37 43.71 12.41
C PRO A 819 47.18 44.00 11.13
N PHE A 820 46.69 43.63 9.95
CA PHE A 820 47.44 43.70 8.69
C PHE A 820 47.90 45.13 8.31
N ALA A 821 46.97 46.08 8.20
CA ALA A 821 47.26 47.45 7.78
C ALA A 821 48.20 48.16 8.77
N GLY A 822 48.05 47.90 10.08
CA GLY A 822 48.99 48.32 11.11
C GLY A 822 50.42 47.78 10.88
N ARG A 823 50.59 46.51 10.47
CA ARG A 823 51.90 45.95 10.10
C ARG A 823 52.46 46.56 8.80
N VAL A 824 51.63 46.81 7.79
CA VAL A 824 52.05 47.51 6.55
C VAL A 824 52.60 48.90 6.89
N LYS A 825 51.90 49.66 7.74
CA LYS A 825 52.39 50.97 8.22
C LYS A 825 53.72 50.86 8.98
N ALA A 826 53.92 49.80 9.78
CA ALA A 826 55.18 49.55 10.46
C ALA A 826 56.34 49.17 9.51
N ALA A 827 56.06 48.37 8.47
CA ALA A 827 57.03 48.02 7.43
C ALA A 827 57.44 49.25 6.61
N PHE A 828 56.47 50.09 6.22
CA PHE A 828 56.71 51.35 5.53
C PHE A 828 57.62 52.28 6.35
N ASN A 829 57.26 52.52 7.62
CA ASN A 829 58.01 53.38 8.52
C ASN A 829 59.43 52.88 8.81
N THR A 830 59.66 51.56 8.83
CA THR A 830 61.01 51.02 9.03
C THR A 830 61.87 51.13 7.75
N LEU A 831 61.32 50.88 6.56
CA LEU A 831 62.03 51.12 5.30
C LEU A 831 62.39 52.60 5.10
N GLN A 832 61.48 53.52 5.42
CA GLN A 832 61.76 54.97 5.43
C GLN A 832 62.87 55.35 6.42
N ARG A 833 62.91 54.73 7.62
CA ARG A 833 63.98 54.95 8.60
C ARG A 833 65.34 54.38 8.17
N GLU A 834 65.36 53.26 7.45
CA GLU A 834 66.58 52.69 6.86
C GLU A 834 67.13 53.59 5.72
N ARG A 835 66.24 54.26 4.98
CA ARG A 835 66.58 55.18 3.86
C ARG A 835 66.95 56.61 4.27
N ARG A 836 67.38 56.85 5.52
CA ARG A 836 67.67 58.19 6.10
C ARG A 836 68.84 58.95 5.42
N ARG A 837 68.61 59.41 4.18
CA ARG A 837 69.37 60.47 3.49
C ARG A 837 68.47 61.51 2.79
N ASN A 838 67.24 61.18 2.40
CA ASN A 838 66.29 62.15 1.82
C ASN A 838 65.13 62.45 2.77
N ARG A 839 65.07 63.70 3.27
CA ARG A 839 64.02 64.21 4.17
C ARG A 839 62.87 64.93 3.44
N HIS A 840 62.96 65.01 2.10
CA HIS A 840 62.10 65.81 1.22
C HIS A 840 61.28 64.95 0.21
N THR A 841 60.99 63.69 0.52
CA THR A 841 60.15 62.86 -0.38
C THR A 841 58.70 63.35 -0.38
N HIS A 842 58.04 63.27 -1.54
CA HIS A 842 56.65 63.68 -1.74
C HIS A 842 55.70 63.00 -0.74
N GLU A 843 55.90 61.70 -0.48
CA GLU A 843 55.13 60.94 0.53
C GLU A 843 55.28 61.50 1.96
N ASN A 844 56.44 62.03 2.35
CA ASN A 844 56.61 62.64 3.67
C ASN A 844 55.92 64.00 3.77
N ARG A 845 55.87 64.78 2.66
CA ARG A 845 55.06 66.01 2.58
C ARG A 845 53.58 65.70 2.68
N TYR A 846 53.11 64.72 1.90
CA TYR A 846 51.73 64.23 1.94
C TYR A 846 51.32 63.74 3.33
N ALA A 847 52.17 62.93 3.99
CA ALA A 847 51.91 62.45 5.34
C ALA A 847 51.86 63.58 6.39
N GLN A 848 52.60 64.68 6.19
CA GLN A 848 52.56 65.86 7.04
C GLN A 848 51.30 66.70 6.80
N ALA A 849 50.95 67.00 5.55
CA ALA A 849 49.68 67.66 5.20
C ALA A 849 48.49 66.89 5.78
N MET A 850 48.48 65.57 5.61
CA MET A 850 47.47 64.67 6.16
C MET A 850 47.38 64.61 7.70
N LEU A 851 48.34 65.17 8.44
CA LEU A 851 48.30 65.28 9.91
C LEU A 851 47.73 66.62 10.40
N HIS A 852 47.65 67.64 9.54
CA HIS A 852 47.38 69.03 9.92
C HIS A 852 46.21 69.63 9.11
N ASP A 853 45.07 68.91 9.05
CA ASP A 853 43.84 69.28 8.32
C ASP A 853 44.10 69.71 6.85
N PRO A 854 44.35 68.72 5.96
CA PRO A 854 44.85 68.96 4.61
C PRO A 854 43.86 69.73 3.73
N THR A 855 44.37 70.66 2.93
CA THR A 855 43.58 71.29 1.86
C THR A 855 43.67 70.48 0.56
N GLY A 856 42.60 70.48 -0.25
CA GLY A 856 42.60 69.78 -1.54
C GLY A 856 43.63 70.32 -2.53
N GLU A 857 43.97 71.61 -2.43
CA GLU A 857 44.96 72.29 -3.28
C GLU A 857 46.40 71.86 -2.93
N GLU A 858 46.77 71.86 -1.64
CA GLU A 858 48.08 71.38 -1.15
C GLU A 858 48.36 69.92 -1.57
N ILE A 859 47.34 69.06 -1.48
CA ILE A 859 47.45 67.65 -1.89
C ILE A 859 47.60 67.53 -3.41
N TYR A 860 46.92 68.38 -4.19
CA TYR A 860 47.08 68.42 -5.64
C TYR A 860 48.48 68.87 -6.06
N GLU A 861 49.04 69.90 -5.42
CA GLU A 861 50.42 70.36 -5.69
C GLU A 861 51.44 69.25 -5.41
N ILE A 862 51.35 68.58 -4.25
CA ILE A 862 52.24 67.46 -3.90
C ILE A 862 52.10 66.30 -4.90
N ALA A 863 50.88 65.99 -5.36
CA ALA A 863 50.63 64.97 -6.36
C ALA A 863 51.15 65.35 -7.75
N LEU A 864 51.03 66.61 -8.15
CA LEU A 864 51.51 67.13 -9.42
C LEU A 864 53.05 67.11 -9.48
N GLU A 865 53.72 67.58 -8.42
CA GLU A 865 55.17 67.46 -8.29
C GLU A 865 55.63 65.99 -8.33
N ALA A 866 54.96 65.10 -7.58
CA ALA A 866 55.27 63.67 -7.59
C ALA A 866 55.06 63.02 -8.97
N SER A 867 54.04 63.47 -9.73
CA SER A 867 53.74 62.92 -11.05
C SER A 867 54.80 63.23 -12.11
N ALA A 868 55.54 64.35 -11.95
CA ALA A 868 56.63 64.71 -12.84
C ALA A 868 57.82 63.75 -12.71
N ASP A 869 58.12 63.30 -11.49
CA ASP A 869 59.14 62.27 -11.22
C ASP A 869 58.63 60.85 -11.57
N LYS A 870 57.42 60.52 -11.11
CA LYS A 870 56.74 59.25 -11.36
C LYS A 870 55.22 59.44 -11.46
N PRO A 871 54.61 59.31 -12.64
CA PRO A 871 53.18 59.52 -12.83
C PRO A 871 52.26 58.71 -11.91
N LEU A 872 52.62 57.44 -11.64
CA LEU A 872 51.87 56.56 -10.75
C LEU A 872 51.87 57.05 -9.29
N GLU A 873 52.99 57.60 -8.82
CA GLU A 873 53.14 58.04 -7.42
C GLU A 873 52.21 59.25 -7.14
N GLY A 874 52.16 60.20 -8.08
CA GLY A 874 51.21 61.32 -8.05
C GLY A 874 49.74 60.91 -8.06
N LEU A 875 49.37 59.96 -8.93
CA LEU A 875 47.98 59.47 -9.00
C LEU A 875 47.57 58.71 -7.74
N MET A 876 48.45 57.84 -7.22
CA MET A 876 48.21 57.14 -5.95
C MET A 876 48.10 58.10 -4.76
N LEU A 877 48.75 59.27 -4.77
CA LEU A 877 48.56 60.31 -3.73
C LEU A 877 47.12 60.87 -3.77
N LEU A 878 46.58 61.17 -4.96
CA LEU A 878 45.21 61.68 -5.13
C LEU A 878 44.14 60.65 -4.76
N GLU A 879 44.32 59.40 -5.20
CA GLU A 879 43.42 58.29 -4.87
C GLU A 879 43.38 58.03 -3.36
N ARG A 880 44.55 58.03 -2.70
CA ARG A 880 44.65 57.88 -1.24
C ARG A 880 44.07 59.06 -0.48
N ALA A 881 44.07 60.26 -1.07
CA ALA A 881 43.44 61.43 -0.47
C ALA A 881 41.92 61.31 -0.48
N GLN A 882 41.34 60.98 -1.64
CA GLN A 882 39.90 60.73 -1.77
C GLN A 882 39.44 59.61 -0.81
N ASN A 883 40.21 58.52 -0.73
CA ASN A 883 39.90 57.35 0.10
C ASN A 883 40.30 57.53 1.60
N SER A 884 40.72 58.72 2.02
CA SER A 884 41.15 58.99 3.42
C SER A 884 39.99 59.27 4.39
N GLY A 885 38.81 59.65 3.89
CA GLY A 885 37.68 60.10 4.71
C GLY A 885 37.86 61.48 5.36
N LYS A 886 38.92 62.24 5.02
CA LYS A 886 39.21 63.56 5.62
C LYS A 886 38.68 64.76 4.84
N PHE A 887 38.24 64.57 3.60
CA PHE A 887 37.83 65.65 2.69
C PHE A 887 36.31 65.74 2.57
N THR A 888 35.80 66.93 2.24
CA THR A 888 34.37 67.11 1.94
C THR A 888 34.02 66.47 0.60
N VAL A 889 32.72 66.19 0.36
CA VAL A 889 32.23 65.65 -0.92
C VAL A 889 32.59 66.56 -2.11
N LEU A 890 32.70 67.88 -1.90
CA LEU A 890 33.13 68.82 -2.94
C LEU A 890 34.63 68.72 -3.24
N ASP A 891 35.46 68.56 -2.21
CA ASP A 891 36.91 68.43 -2.37
C ASP A 891 37.30 67.06 -2.94
N ILE A 892 36.57 65.99 -2.58
CA ILE A 892 36.70 64.67 -3.23
C ILE A 892 36.42 64.77 -4.73
N LYS A 893 35.36 65.49 -5.14
CA LYS A 893 35.07 65.73 -6.57
C LYS A 893 36.17 66.52 -7.28
N ARG A 894 36.79 67.50 -6.61
CA ARG A 894 37.94 68.26 -7.14
C ARG A 894 39.18 67.38 -7.29
N LEU A 895 39.51 66.58 -6.28
CA LEU A 895 40.62 65.63 -6.31
C LEU A 895 40.43 64.57 -7.39
N ALA A 896 39.21 64.07 -7.59
CA ALA A 896 38.89 63.13 -8.67
C ALA A 896 39.04 63.77 -10.07
N ALA A 897 38.58 65.01 -10.26
CA ALA A 897 38.79 65.74 -11.52
C ALA A 897 40.28 66.02 -11.79
N ALA A 898 41.05 66.33 -10.74
CA ALA A 898 42.50 66.47 -10.82
C ALA A 898 43.20 65.15 -11.18
N GLU A 899 42.78 64.03 -10.59
CA GLU A 899 43.29 62.69 -10.91
C GLU A 899 43.01 62.32 -12.38
N GLN A 900 41.80 62.60 -12.88
CA GLN A 900 41.44 62.38 -14.28
C GLN A 900 42.30 63.22 -15.25
N ALA A 901 42.51 64.51 -14.96
CA ALA A 901 43.34 65.39 -15.79
C ALA A 901 44.82 64.99 -15.79
N LEU A 902 45.35 64.62 -14.62
CA LEU A 902 46.73 64.18 -14.45
C LEU A 902 46.96 62.81 -15.11
N PHE A 903 46.00 61.89 -15.01
CA PHE A 903 46.03 60.63 -15.76
C PHE A 903 45.98 60.87 -17.28
N ALA A 904 45.08 61.73 -17.77
CA ALA A 904 44.97 62.04 -19.20
C ALA A 904 46.31 62.57 -19.78
N THR A 905 47.04 63.34 -18.99
CA THR A 905 48.36 63.89 -19.33
C THR A 905 49.44 62.79 -19.43
N HIS A 906 49.47 61.85 -18.47
CA HIS A 906 50.54 60.85 -18.38
C HIS A 906 50.18 59.45 -18.92
N ARG A 907 48.94 59.21 -19.40
CA ARG A 907 48.44 57.88 -19.79
C ARG A 907 49.37 57.10 -20.73
N HIS A 908 49.99 57.78 -21.69
CA HIS A 908 50.86 57.15 -22.70
C HIS A 908 52.22 56.71 -22.12
N ASN A 909 52.67 57.35 -21.04
CA ASN A 909 53.92 57.03 -20.35
C ASN A 909 53.73 56.01 -19.22
N MET A 910 52.48 55.58 -18.97
CA MET A 910 52.14 54.60 -17.93
C MET A 910 51.81 53.23 -18.54
N PRO A 911 52.60 52.17 -18.26
CA PRO A 911 52.31 50.80 -18.63
C PRO A 911 50.92 50.34 -18.17
N VAL A 912 50.21 49.55 -18.98
CA VAL A 912 48.86 49.05 -18.67
C VAL A 912 48.80 48.33 -17.32
N LYS A 913 49.83 47.54 -16.99
CA LYS A 913 49.98 46.86 -15.68
C LYS A 913 49.95 47.82 -14.49
N GLN A 914 50.50 49.04 -14.62
CA GLN A 914 50.46 50.05 -13.57
C GLN A 914 49.10 50.74 -13.44
N ARG A 915 48.30 50.79 -14.51
CA ARG A 915 46.93 51.35 -14.47
C ARG A 915 45.99 50.54 -13.58
N SER A 916 46.26 49.24 -13.39
CA SER A 916 45.53 48.36 -12.46
C SER A 916 45.59 48.81 -10.99
N TYR A 917 46.45 49.78 -10.67
CA TYR A 917 46.61 50.34 -9.33
C TYR A 917 45.71 51.55 -9.06
N LEU A 918 45.05 52.09 -10.09
CA LEU A 918 44.23 53.31 -10.02
C LEU A 918 42.74 52.94 -10.06
N ARG A 919 42.05 52.96 -8.92
CA ARG A 919 40.66 52.46 -8.82
C ARG A 919 39.60 53.54 -8.88
N ASN A 920 39.94 54.78 -8.56
CA ASN A 920 39.00 55.90 -8.59
C ASN A 920 38.77 56.43 -10.03
N LEU A 921 39.63 56.03 -10.98
CA LEU A 921 39.45 56.28 -12.41
C LEU A 921 38.56 55.20 -13.04
N ALA A 922 37.53 55.63 -13.77
CA ALA A 922 36.66 54.77 -14.57
C ALA A 922 37.36 54.26 -15.84
N LEU A 923 38.38 53.43 -15.69
CA LEU A 923 39.09 52.77 -16.77
C LEU A 923 38.37 51.44 -17.11
N SER A 924 37.96 51.25 -18.37
CA SER A 924 37.44 49.96 -18.83
C SER A 924 38.49 48.86 -18.58
N PRO A 925 38.18 47.79 -17.83
CA PRO A 925 39.13 46.72 -17.58
C PRO A 925 39.36 45.92 -18.86
N LEU A 926 40.61 45.48 -19.05
CA LEU A 926 41.00 44.53 -20.08
C LEU A 926 40.92 43.12 -19.51
N VAL A 927 40.05 42.29 -20.08
CA VAL A 927 39.88 40.87 -19.78
C VAL A 927 40.66 40.06 -20.81
N ILE A 928 41.55 39.19 -20.32
CA ILE A 928 42.17 38.15 -21.14
C ILE A 928 41.31 36.92 -20.97
N VAL A 929 40.80 36.37 -22.08
CA VAL A 929 39.91 35.20 -22.05
C VAL A 929 40.70 33.93 -22.34
N ASP A 930 40.36 32.89 -21.58
CA ASP A 930 40.93 31.55 -21.63
C ASP A 930 40.08 30.65 -22.54
N THR A 931 40.67 29.59 -23.09
CA THR A 931 40.04 28.76 -24.13
C THR A 931 38.83 28.01 -23.59
N ASN A 932 38.81 27.62 -22.31
CA ASN A 932 37.64 27.00 -21.67
C ASN A 932 36.36 27.83 -21.82
N ILE A 933 36.44 29.15 -21.69
CA ILE A 933 35.29 30.06 -21.87
C ILE A 933 34.84 30.11 -23.34
N LEU A 934 35.78 29.94 -24.28
CA LEU A 934 35.49 29.90 -25.71
C LEU A 934 34.92 28.55 -26.15
N MET A 935 35.22 27.46 -25.43
CA MET A 935 34.61 26.14 -25.65
C MET A 935 33.11 26.14 -25.35
N ASP A 936 32.66 26.87 -24.33
CA ASP A 936 31.23 27.02 -24.02
C ASP A 936 30.49 27.80 -25.13
N GLU A 937 31.08 28.90 -25.62
CA GLU A 937 30.55 29.66 -26.77
C GLU A 937 30.57 28.82 -28.07
N LEU A 938 31.60 27.97 -28.27
CA LEU A 938 31.69 27.04 -29.40
C LEU A 938 30.56 26.01 -29.34
N GLN A 939 30.36 25.36 -28.19
CA GLN A 939 29.27 24.43 -27.96
C GLN A 939 27.91 25.12 -28.18
N HIS A 940 27.72 26.33 -27.65
CA HIS A 940 26.50 27.12 -27.82
C HIS A 940 26.19 27.41 -29.31
N ARG A 941 27.16 27.89 -30.10
CA ARG A 941 26.95 28.18 -31.53
C ARG A 941 26.72 26.93 -32.38
N ILE A 942 27.27 25.78 -31.97
CA ILE A 942 26.97 24.49 -32.60
C ILE A 942 25.52 24.08 -32.27
N SER A 943 25.07 24.23 -31.02
CA SER A 943 23.66 24.01 -30.63
C SER A 943 22.69 24.88 -31.44
N GLU A 944 23.02 26.15 -31.68
CA GLU A 944 22.22 27.04 -32.54
C GLU A 944 22.11 26.53 -33.98
N LYS A 945 23.22 26.02 -34.58
CA LYS A 945 23.17 25.43 -35.92
C LYS A 945 22.41 24.10 -35.98
N LEU A 946 22.40 23.34 -34.89
CA LEU A 946 21.65 22.08 -34.77
C LEU A 946 20.14 22.30 -34.53
N GLY A 947 19.73 23.52 -34.16
CA GLY A 947 18.36 23.83 -33.74
C GLY A 947 18.00 23.20 -32.39
N ILE A 948 18.96 23.23 -31.46
CA ILE A 948 18.81 22.76 -30.08
C ILE A 948 18.70 23.97 -29.17
N SER A 949 17.60 24.04 -28.43
CA SER A 949 17.47 25.02 -27.37
C SER A 949 18.20 24.54 -26.11
N ALA A 950 19.48 24.93 -26.00
CA ALA A 950 20.28 24.69 -24.80
C ALA A 950 19.65 25.32 -23.53
N GLU A 951 18.82 26.35 -23.69
CA GLU A 951 18.11 27.02 -22.60
C GLU A 951 16.98 26.18 -21.99
N ALA A 952 16.46 25.17 -22.71
CA ALA A 952 15.30 24.41 -22.25
C ALA A 952 15.68 23.20 -21.38
N SER A 953 16.92 22.74 -21.46
CA SER A 953 17.51 21.80 -20.50
C SER A 953 18.09 22.54 -19.29
N LEU A 954 17.89 22.00 -18.09
CA LEU A 954 18.55 22.49 -16.88
C LEU A 954 20.09 22.36 -17.00
N ASP A 955 20.82 23.44 -16.72
CA ASP A 955 22.28 23.37 -16.52
C ASP A 955 22.58 22.77 -15.14
N ILE A 956 22.74 21.45 -15.15
CA ILE A 956 23.04 20.64 -13.96
C ILE A 956 24.57 20.54 -13.72
N SER A 957 25.35 20.91 -14.74
CA SER A 957 26.82 20.95 -14.74
C SER A 957 27.41 22.22 -14.13
N GLY A 958 26.65 23.33 -14.10
CA GLY A 958 27.20 24.65 -13.80
C GLY A 958 28.03 25.22 -14.96
N ASN A 959 27.78 24.78 -16.20
CA ASN A 959 28.35 25.34 -17.42
C ASN A 959 27.65 26.68 -17.75
N GLY A 960 27.82 27.65 -16.85
CA GLY A 960 27.05 28.89 -16.83
C GLY A 960 27.25 29.77 -18.07
N GLN A 961 26.34 30.72 -18.26
CA GLN A 961 26.31 31.62 -19.43
C GLN A 961 27.37 32.73 -19.35
N PHE A 962 28.48 32.51 -18.63
CA PHE A 962 29.50 33.51 -18.36
C PHE A 962 30.17 34.05 -19.63
N HIS A 963 30.36 33.19 -20.64
CA HIS A 963 30.83 33.60 -21.97
C HIS A 963 29.91 34.65 -22.62
N ARG A 964 28.58 34.49 -22.51
CA ARG A 964 27.60 35.48 -23.00
C ARG A 964 27.61 36.76 -22.17
N VAL A 965 27.71 36.65 -20.84
CA VAL A 965 27.79 37.81 -19.94
C VAL A 965 29.04 38.63 -20.27
N LEU A 966 30.19 38.00 -20.50
CA LEU A 966 31.41 38.67 -20.96
C LEU A 966 31.19 39.39 -22.30
N LYS A 967 30.62 38.70 -23.31
CA LYS A 967 30.32 39.29 -24.62
C LYS A 967 29.40 40.51 -24.50
N HIS A 968 28.27 40.38 -23.81
CA HIS A 968 27.34 41.48 -23.56
C HIS A 968 28.01 42.68 -22.86
N ARG A 969 28.86 42.45 -21.87
CA ARG A 969 29.61 43.51 -21.18
C ARG A 969 30.64 44.21 -22.08
N ALA A 970 31.17 43.52 -23.09
CA ALA A 970 32.06 44.12 -24.08
C ALA A 970 31.27 44.92 -25.13
N ASP A 971 30.10 44.42 -25.54
CA ASP A 971 29.18 45.12 -26.44
C ASP A 971 28.60 46.40 -25.81
N GLU A 972 28.34 46.40 -24.49
CA GLU A 972 28.03 47.61 -23.69
C GLU A 972 29.22 48.59 -23.57
N GLY A 973 30.42 48.21 -24.02
CA GLY A 973 31.65 49.01 -23.88
C GLY A 973 32.20 49.11 -22.45
N ILE A 974 31.65 48.34 -21.50
CA ILE A 974 32.06 48.35 -20.09
C ILE A 974 33.45 47.72 -19.95
N ILE A 975 33.69 46.60 -20.64
CA ILE A 975 34.98 45.90 -20.65
C ILE A 975 35.63 45.91 -22.04
N GLN A 976 36.89 45.50 -22.10
CA GLN A 976 37.62 45.21 -23.33
C GLN A 976 38.11 43.76 -23.26
N ILE A 977 38.04 43.01 -24.36
CA ILE A 977 38.43 41.60 -24.40
C ILE A 977 39.62 41.41 -25.34
N TRP A 978 40.61 40.65 -24.89
CA TRP A 978 41.75 40.24 -25.71
C TRP A 978 41.92 38.72 -25.71
N LEU A 979 42.05 38.17 -26.92
CA LEU A 979 42.48 36.79 -27.16
C LEU A 979 43.96 36.78 -27.59
N PRO A 980 44.88 36.21 -26.80
CA PRO A 980 46.26 35.92 -27.22
C PRO A 980 46.30 35.02 -28.47
N LYS A 981 47.41 35.02 -29.22
CA LYS A 981 47.54 34.14 -30.41
C LYS A 981 47.44 32.66 -30.08
N VAL A 982 47.96 32.25 -28.92
CA VAL A 982 47.93 30.88 -28.41
C VAL A 982 46.49 30.38 -28.28
N VAL A 983 45.66 31.10 -27.53
CA VAL A 983 44.23 30.82 -27.31
C VAL A 983 43.44 30.72 -28.63
N ARG A 984 43.79 31.51 -29.65
CA ARG A 984 43.17 31.42 -30.98
C ARG A 984 43.54 30.11 -31.69
N GLY A 985 44.84 29.78 -31.73
CA GLY A 985 45.33 28.54 -32.33
C GLY A 985 44.84 27.30 -31.58
N GLU A 986 44.68 27.38 -30.27
CA GLU A 986 44.06 26.35 -29.45
C GLU A 986 42.60 26.12 -29.85
N LEU A 987 41.77 27.18 -29.88
CA LEU A 987 40.37 27.07 -30.30
C LEU A 987 40.24 26.53 -31.74
N GLU A 988 41.10 26.95 -32.66
CA GLU A 988 41.16 26.44 -34.03
C GLU A 988 41.58 24.95 -34.08
N SER A 989 42.49 24.51 -33.21
CA SER A 989 42.90 23.11 -33.07
C SER A 989 41.76 22.24 -32.53
N ILE A 990 41.09 22.68 -31.44
CA ILE A 990 39.96 21.95 -30.85
C ILE A 990 38.76 21.92 -31.83
N ALA A 991 38.53 22.98 -32.59
CA ALA A 991 37.54 23.00 -33.68
C ALA A 991 37.82 21.98 -34.80
N GLY A 992 39.07 21.50 -34.93
CA GLY A 992 39.45 20.41 -35.82
C GLY A 992 39.25 19.01 -35.25
N ASP A 993 39.10 18.85 -33.92
CA ASP A 993 38.87 17.57 -33.25
C ASP A 993 37.36 17.26 -33.17
N LEU A 994 36.88 16.58 -34.21
CA LEU A 994 35.47 16.21 -34.37
C LEU A 994 34.98 15.28 -33.25
N ASP A 995 35.82 14.38 -32.74
CA ASP A 995 35.41 13.39 -31.75
C ASP A 995 35.33 14.02 -30.34
N ARG A 996 36.27 14.91 -29.99
CA ARG A 996 36.21 15.70 -28.75
C ARG A 996 34.99 16.62 -28.71
N ILE A 997 34.63 17.24 -29.85
CA ILE A 997 33.42 18.07 -29.95
C ILE A 997 32.15 17.20 -29.89
N ARG A 998 32.10 16.08 -30.64
CA ARG A 998 30.98 15.14 -30.63
C ARG A 998 30.68 14.62 -29.22
N GLY A 999 31.70 14.36 -28.41
CA GLY A 999 31.57 13.96 -27.00
C GLY A 999 30.73 14.92 -26.15
N ARG A 1000 30.74 16.22 -26.44
CA ARG A 1000 29.97 17.24 -25.70
C ARG A 1000 28.47 17.26 -26.03
N PHE A 1001 28.02 16.55 -27.06
CA PHE A 1001 26.61 16.46 -27.47
C PHE A 1001 25.92 15.14 -27.09
N VAL A 1002 26.61 14.23 -26.38
CA VAL A 1002 26.07 12.92 -25.97
C VAL A 1002 24.84 13.02 -25.06
N ASP A 1003 24.72 14.10 -24.27
CA ASP A 1003 23.56 14.38 -23.40
C ASP A 1003 22.43 15.19 -24.09
N THR A 1004 22.54 15.48 -25.39
CA THR A 1004 21.60 16.36 -26.11
C THR A 1004 20.74 15.61 -27.13
N MET A 1005 19.50 16.05 -27.31
CA MET A 1005 18.55 15.41 -28.23
C MET A 1005 18.85 15.79 -29.69
N VAL A 1006 19.74 15.03 -30.35
CA VAL A 1006 20.16 15.30 -31.74
C VAL A 1006 20.10 14.01 -32.56
N SER A 1007 19.52 14.10 -33.76
CA SER A 1007 19.60 13.00 -34.72
C SER A 1007 21.03 12.89 -35.26
N ALA A 1008 21.60 11.67 -35.25
CA ALA A 1008 22.98 11.44 -35.69
C ALA A 1008 23.27 12.03 -37.09
N GLY A 1009 22.31 11.94 -38.02
CA GLY A 1009 22.45 12.55 -39.35
C GLY A 1009 22.61 14.07 -39.35
N LYS A 1010 21.83 14.81 -38.55
CA LYS A 1010 22.01 16.26 -38.41
C LYS A 1010 23.32 16.62 -37.70
N LEU A 1011 23.72 15.79 -36.73
CA LEU A 1011 24.99 15.97 -36.03
C LEU A 1011 26.17 15.82 -37.00
N ASP A 1012 26.13 14.82 -37.88
CA ASP A 1012 27.14 14.62 -38.93
C ASP A 1012 27.10 15.71 -40.02
N GLU A 1013 25.94 16.31 -40.31
CA GLU A 1013 25.82 17.45 -41.23
C GLU A 1013 26.45 18.75 -40.67
N VAL A 1014 26.35 18.99 -39.35
CA VAL A 1014 26.87 20.21 -38.71
C VAL A 1014 28.31 20.04 -38.20
N LEU A 1015 28.72 18.86 -37.72
CA LEU A 1015 30.08 18.58 -37.27
C LEU A 1015 31.03 18.28 -38.45
N THR A 1016 31.15 19.24 -39.37
CA THR A 1016 32.14 19.20 -40.46
C THR A 1016 33.25 20.21 -40.20
N PRO A 1017 34.50 19.94 -40.65
CA PRO A 1017 35.64 20.84 -40.40
C PRO A 1017 35.41 22.28 -40.88
N GLU A 1018 34.78 22.45 -42.04
CA GLU A 1018 34.46 23.76 -42.60
C GLU A 1018 33.48 24.54 -41.70
N VAL A 1019 32.40 23.88 -41.25
CA VAL A 1019 31.36 24.50 -40.42
C VAL A 1019 31.88 24.88 -39.04
N LEU A 1020 32.77 24.08 -38.46
CA LEU A 1020 33.39 24.33 -37.15
C LEU A 1020 34.47 25.41 -37.23
N GLN A 1021 35.29 25.45 -38.29
CA GLN A 1021 36.28 26.50 -38.51
C GLN A 1021 35.62 27.88 -38.75
N ASP A 1022 34.49 27.91 -39.46
CA ASP A 1022 33.65 29.11 -39.59
C ASP A 1022 33.11 29.60 -38.23
N ILE A 1023 32.68 28.68 -37.35
CA ILE A 1023 32.22 29.05 -36.00
C ILE A 1023 33.39 29.60 -35.16
N ALA A 1024 34.52 28.89 -35.10
CA ALA A 1024 35.69 29.28 -34.33
C ALA A 1024 36.25 30.65 -34.77
N SER A 1025 36.37 30.90 -36.07
CA SER A 1025 36.80 32.20 -36.60
C SER A 1025 35.81 33.33 -36.27
N GLY A 1026 34.50 33.03 -36.26
CA GLY A 1026 33.45 33.92 -35.77
C GLY A 1026 33.58 34.25 -34.27
N ILE A 1027 33.94 33.28 -33.43
CA ILE A 1027 34.18 33.48 -31.99
C ILE A 1027 35.41 34.35 -31.79
N ILE A 1028 36.53 34.05 -32.48
CA ILE A 1028 37.77 34.82 -32.41
C ILE A 1028 37.56 36.28 -32.79
N LYS A 1029 36.68 36.55 -33.75
CA LYS A 1029 36.31 37.89 -34.17
C LYS A 1029 35.52 38.64 -33.07
N ASP A 1030 34.49 38.02 -32.52
CA ASP A 1030 33.59 38.64 -31.54
C ASP A 1030 34.30 38.89 -30.19
N PHE A 1031 35.11 37.94 -29.72
CA PHE A 1031 35.82 38.04 -28.44
C PHE A 1031 37.17 38.78 -28.53
N SER A 1032 37.53 39.38 -29.67
CA SER A 1032 38.80 40.13 -29.85
C SER A 1032 38.57 41.63 -30.02
N THR A 1033 37.87 42.29 -29.08
CA THR A 1033 37.58 43.73 -29.13
C THR A 1033 38.82 44.62 -28.91
N TRP A 1034 39.89 44.10 -28.31
CA TRP A 1034 41.16 44.80 -28.09
C TRP A 1034 42.37 44.05 -28.67
N LYS A 1035 43.43 44.80 -29.02
CA LYS A 1035 44.71 44.27 -29.52
C LYS A 1035 45.91 45.02 -28.91
N PRO A 1036 47.03 44.33 -28.63
CA PRO A 1036 48.25 44.96 -28.12
C PRO A 1036 48.90 45.87 -29.16
N MET A 1037 49.54 46.94 -28.69
CA MET A 1037 50.32 47.87 -29.52
C MET A 1037 51.77 47.39 -29.74
N ASP A 1038 52.22 46.41 -28.95
CA ASP A 1038 53.55 45.81 -29.01
C ASP A 1038 53.43 44.38 -29.53
N LEU A 1039 54.00 44.12 -30.70
CA LEU A 1039 53.91 42.84 -31.40
C LEU A 1039 54.82 41.77 -30.80
N HIS A 1040 55.88 42.15 -30.07
CA HIS A 1040 56.80 41.18 -29.47
C HIS A 1040 56.13 40.34 -28.36
N LEU A 1041 55.13 40.90 -27.68
CA LEU A 1041 54.29 40.15 -26.73
C LEU A 1041 53.51 39.00 -27.40
N GLU A 1042 53.19 39.12 -28.68
CA GLU A 1042 52.55 38.05 -29.44
C GLU A 1042 53.58 37.04 -29.98
N GLU A 1043 54.80 37.48 -30.30
CA GLU A 1043 55.91 36.62 -30.76
C GLU A 1043 56.43 35.70 -29.64
N GLU A 1044 56.66 36.22 -28.43
CA GLU A 1044 57.06 35.41 -27.27
C GLU A 1044 56.01 34.35 -26.89
N SER A 1045 54.72 34.67 -27.08
CA SER A 1045 53.62 33.75 -26.74
C SER A 1045 53.51 32.56 -27.71
N ASN A 1046 53.86 32.75 -28.98
CA ASN A 1046 53.61 31.79 -30.06
C ASN A 1046 54.94 31.18 -30.56
N ASN A 1047 55.75 30.71 -29.62
CA ASN A 1047 57.03 30.02 -29.88
C ASN A 1047 56.80 28.53 -30.17
N GLU A 1048 57.64 27.93 -31.02
CA GLU A 1048 57.49 26.55 -31.48
C GLU A 1048 57.51 25.54 -30.31
N THR A 1049 58.40 25.74 -29.32
CA THR A 1049 58.46 24.90 -28.11
C THR A 1049 57.19 24.98 -27.26
N ILE A 1050 56.50 26.13 -27.22
CA ILE A 1050 55.25 26.26 -26.45
C ILE A 1050 54.11 25.50 -27.16
N ARG A 1051 54.14 25.46 -28.50
CA ARG A 1051 53.20 24.65 -29.29
C ARG A 1051 53.45 23.15 -29.11
N GLU A 1052 54.70 22.71 -29.17
CA GLU A 1052 55.07 21.31 -28.89
C GLU A 1052 54.70 20.90 -27.45
N GLU A 1053 54.93 21.77 -26.46
CA GLU A 1053 54.51 21.53 -25.06
C GLU A 1053 52.97 21.45 -24.93
N MET A 1054 52.21 22.29 -25.65
CA MET A 1054 50.74 22.22 -25.69
C MET A 1054 50.20 20.97 -26.40
N GLU A 1055 50.74 20.58 -27.56
CA GLU A 1055 50.30 19.38 -28.26
C GLU A 1055 50.53 18.12 -27.40
N ASN A 1056 51.69 18.03 -26.73
CA ASN A 1056 51.93 16.97 -25.76
C ASN A 1056 50.95 17.03 -24.58
N PHE A 1057 50.63 18.23 -24.06
CA PHE A 1057 49.66 18.38 -22.98
C PHE A 1057 48.26 17.84 -23.36
N TYR A 1058 47.74 18.11 -24.55
CA TYR A 1058 46.46 17.55 -25.00
C TYR A 1058 46.50 16.02 -25.19
N LEU A 1059 47.61 15.49 -25.70
CA LEU A 1059 47.79 14.04 -25.83
C LEU A 1059 47.85 13.33 -24.47
N GLU A 1060 48.38 13.99 -23.44
CA GLU A 1060 48.45 13.47 -22.07
C GLU A 1060 47.13 13.64 -21.28
N HIS A 1061 46.29 14.62 -21.63
CA HIS A 1061 45.09 15.01 -20.86
C HIS A 1061 43.79 14.91 -21.68
N THR A 1062 43.45 13.68 -22.08
CA THR A 1062 42.21 13.36 -22.84
C THR A 1062 40.89 13.56 -22.07
N GLU A 1063 40.95 13.91 -20.79
CA GLU A 1063 39.79 14.16 -19.91
C GLU A 1063 39.34 15.63 -19.88
N VAL A 1064 40.00 16.52 -20.63
CA VAL A 1064 39.70 17.98 -20.76
C VAL A 1064 39.03 18.26 -22.11
#